data_AF-Q0CRD6-F1
#
_entry.id   AF-Q0CRD6-F1
#
_cell.length_a   1.000
_cell.length_b   1.000
_cell.length_c   1.000
_cell.angle_alpha   90.00
_cell.angle_beta   90.00
_cell.angle_gamma   90.00
#
_symmetry.space_group_name_H-M   'P 1'
#
loop_
_entity.id
_entity.type
_entity.pdbx_description
1 polymer ?
#
loop_
_entity_poly.entity_id
_entity_poly.type
_entity_poly.pdbx_seq_one_letter_code
_entity_poly.pdbx_strand_id
1 'polypeptide(L)'
;MPPITKPFFAFFFFAILVLATLMQLQAAVAEVSKAYINHSNTVLRGSSDLEDGPLANIANLLQENGLFGFPGFGGARATSPGAKSEVGEVGGKKKRKRAPHDPNAPKRALTPFFLYMQHNRAKISAELGSGARPKEVSDEGTRRWQTMPQAERDVWKQMYAENLALYKERMRLYKAGLPITDDARAANQLQQEAEATNAEESDETGDDDLAAEPPREPTPPRSGKRRRSEVKSTPKQAETPKIPAPEAKTPAEKKASPEKKASPEKRKRGPKAAAAAQKDEASTPAAAGRKSLGGGEAPKETTKRAKKKRLYYGVMKSGVISPPAANQRPNGPYQLISAVWPTNPPSFLFSLLIPVAGPLAVVCGVRRLLLLLLLPSLSLSLFRFRRLLRFFFSSSPLLLEPQPCRVRGDIWFLATFLPQDRTLYLTRLDKLAISQLGFLAQRRLARGVRLNHAEAVALISSNLQELIRDGHYSVADLMSIGKTMLGRRHVLPSVPFTLIELQVEGTFPTGTYLVTVHHPISSDDGDLEKALYGSFLPVPPSDAFPDPKPEDYELEKMPGAVIPVKNERITLNAGRKRIKLKVMSKGDRPIQVGSHYHFIETNPQLHFDRLRAYGYRLDIPAGTSVRFEPGDTKTVTLVEIAGNRVIKGGNFIASGKVDLARAEEIMQRLQVEGFAHTPDPTADAALVEPFTMDREIYARMFGPTTGDLVRLGLTNLWVRVEKDYTMYGDECSFGGGKSLRDGMAQASGRSSKDCLDTVVTNALIIDWTGIYKADIGIRNGVIVGIGKAGNPDIMDGVHPDMVVGSSTDVIAGENKIVTAGGFDTHIHFICPQQVDEALASGITSMLGGGTGPSTGTNATTCTPGPTHMRQMIQATDHLPVNIGITGKGNDCEGLSIEEQIHAGAAGLKLHEDWGSTPAAIDSCLQMCDKYDVQCMIHTDTLNESGFVEQTIQAFKNRTIHTYHTEGAGGGHAPDIIRVVEHANVLPSSTNPTRPFTMNTLDEHLDMLMVCHHLSKNIAEDVAFAESRIRAETIAAEDVLHDLGAISMMSSDSQAMGRCGEVILRTWNTAHKNKEQRGPLPEDEGTGADNFRVKRYISKYTINPAIAQGMAHLIGSIEVGKVADLVIWHPSSFGTKPTQVLKSGTIVAAQMVFHTTFLALYLNTWLTLLTG
;
A
#
# COMPACT_ATOMS: atom_id res chain seq x y z
N MET A 1 -19.42 -11.56 64.97
CA MET A 1 -18.48 -12.40 64.19
C MET A 1 -18.73 -12.15 62.69
N PRO A 2 -17.75 -12.36 61.80
CA PRO A 2 -17.74 -11.73 60.47
C PRO A 2 -18.22 -12.64 59.31
N PRO A 3 -18.73 -12.06 58.21
CA PRO A 3 -18.88 -12.75 56.93
C PRO A 3 -17.65 -12.55 56.01
N ILE A 4 -17.15 -13.62 55.42
CA ILE A 4 -15.97 -13.62 54.53
C ILE A 4 -16.43 -13.79 53.07
N THR A 5 -16.50 -12.70 52.29
CA THR A 5 -16.96 -12.76 50.88
C THR A 5 -16.21 -11.91 49.86
N LYS A 6 -15.40 -10.92 50.27
CA LYS A 6 -14.70 -10.03 49.32
C LYS A 6 -13.43 -10.58 48.63
N PRO A 7 -12.59 -11.47 49.21
CA PRO A 7 -11.33 -11.86 48.56
C PRO A 7 -11.50 -12.86 47.40
N PHE A 8 -12.54 -13.69 47.43
CA PHE A 8 -12.72 -14.79 46.45
C PHE A 8 -12.93 -14.30 45.01
N PHE A 9 -13.71 -13.24 44.80
CA PHE A 9 -14.00 -12.73 43.45
C PHE A 9 -12.76 -12.13 42.76
N ALA A 10 -11.90 -11.44 43.50
CA ALA A 10 -10.66 -10.89 42.96
C ALA A 10 -9.69 -12.01 42.52
N PHE A 11 -9.57 -13.06 43.33
CA PHE A 11 -8.72 -14.21 43.01
C PHE A 11 -9.22 -14.97 41.76
N PHE A 12 -10.54 -15.12 41.60
CA PHE A 12 -11.15 -15.79 40.45
C PHE A 12 -10.93 -15.02 39.14
N PHE A 13 -11.09 -13.69 39.14
CA PHE A 13 -10.78 -12.86 37.98
C PHE A 13 -9.29 -12.84 37.63
N PHE A 14 -8.41 -12.80 38.64
CA PHE A 14 -6.97 -12.86 38.42
C PHE A 14 -6.54 -14.20 37.81
N ALA A 15 -7.09 -15.33 38.29
CA ALA A 15 -6.86 -16.65 37.72
C ALA A 15 -7.32 -16.75 36.25
N ILE A 16 -8.49 -16.20 35.91
CA ILE A 16 -8.97 -16.16 34.51
C ILE A 16 -8.03 -15.33 33.62
N LEU A 17 -7.56 -14.17 34.09
CA LEU A 17 -6.65 -13.31 33.32
C LEU A 17 -5.27 -13.96 33.11
N VAL A 18 -4.75 -14.66 34.12
CA VAL A 18 -3.51 -15.45 34.03
C VAL A 18 -3.69 -16.64 33.07
N LEU A 19 -4.83 -17.35 33.11
CA LEU A 19 -5.11 -18.44 32.16
C LEU A 19 -5.24 -17.92 30.72
N ALA A 20 -5.93 -16.79 30.50
CA ALA A 20 -6.07 -16.19 29.17
C ALA A 20 -4.72 -15.76 28.59
N THR A 21 -3.86 -15.11 29.38
CA THR A 21 -2.52 -14.69 28.95
C THR A 21 -1.57 -15.87 28.74
N LEU A 22 -1.65 -16.93 29.55
CA LEU A 22 -0.92 -18.19 29.31
C LEU A 22 -1.37 -18.87 28.01
N MET A 23 -2.67 -18.91 27.72
CA MET A 23 -3.19 -19.46 26.46
C MET A 23 -2.77 -18.63 25.24
N GLN A 24 -2.74 -17.30 25.34
CA GLN A 24 -2.18 -16.42 24.29
C GLN A 24 -0.68 -16.65 24.08
N LEU A 25 0.10 -16.77 25.15
CA LEU A 25 1.52 -17.08 25.07
C LEU A 25 1.77 -18.46 24.45
N GLN A 26 0.98 -19.47 24.82
CA GLN A 26 1.06 -20.82 24.26
C GLN A 26 0.70 -20.84 22.77
N ALA A 27 -0.30 -20.06 22.34
CA ALA A 27 -0.64 -19.89 20.93
C ALA A 27 0.49 -19.19 20.14
N ALA A 28 1.08 -18.12 20.69
CA ALA A 28 2.20 -17.42 20.07
C ALA A 28 3.44 -18.34 19.93
N VAL A 29 3.78 -19.09 20.98
CA VAL A 29 4.88 -20.08 20.94
C VAL A 29 4.59 -21.20 19.93
N ALA A 30 3.34 -21.64 19.79
CA ALA A 30 2.95 -22.64 18.80
C ALA A 30 3.08 -22.12 17.35
N GLU A 31 2.69 -20.87 17.07
CA GLU A 31 2.86 -20.28 15.73
C GLU A 31 4.32 -19.95 15.42
N VAL A 32 5.12 -19.45 16.37
CA VAL A 32 6.57 -19.29 16.19
C VAL A 32 7.24 -20.65 15.93
N SER A 33 6.81 -21.70 16.64
CA SER A 33 7.30 -23.07 16.40
C SER A 33 6.92 -23.59 15.02
N LYS A 34 5.67 -23.38 14.57
CA LYS A 34 5.26 -23.71 13.19
C LYS A 34 6.05 -22.93 12.15
N ALA A 35 6.26 -21.63 12.34
CA ALA A 35 7.01 -20.80 11.42
C ALA A 35 8.47 -21.28 11.32
N TYR A 36 9.11 -21.58 12.45
CA TYR A 36 10.46 -22.14 12.49
C TYR A 36 10.55 -23.54 11.86
N ILE A 37 9.57 -24.42 12.12
CA ILE A 37 9.50 -25.76 11.51
C ILE A 37 9.26 -25.67 10.00
N ASN A 38 8.37 -24.79 9.53
CA ASN A 38 8.13 -24.57 8.11
C ASN A 38 9.37 -23.97 7.42
N HIS A 39 10.01 -22.97 8.02
CA HIS A 39 11.26 -22.39 7.51
C HIS A 39 12.36 -23.46 7.41
N SER A 40 12.57 -24.25 8.47
CA SER A 40 13.56 -25.34 8.49
C SER A 40 13.25 -26.41 7.45
N ASN A 41 11.99 -26.81 7.30
CA ASN A 41 11.55 -27.77 6.27
C ASN A 41 11.70 -27.24 4.83
N THR A 42 11.66 -25.93 4.63
CA THR A 42 11.92 -25.29 3.33
C THR A 42 13.42 -25.20 3.04
N VAL A 43 14.25 -24.89 4.04
CA VAL A 43 15.71 -24.75 3.89
C VAL A 43 16.42 -26.11 3.75
N LEU A 44 16.04 -27.12 4.55
CA LEU A 44 16.74 -28.41 4.63
C LEU A 44 16.37 -29.41 3.51
N ARG A 45 15.52 -29.03 2.55
CA ARG A 45 15.19 -29.87 1.38
C ARG A 45 16.12 -29.67 0.18
N GLY A 46 17.19 -28.87 0.32
CA GLY A 46 18.12 -28.53 -0.76
C GLY A 46 19.40 -29.38 -0.85
N SER A 47 19.65 -30.29 0.10
CA SER A 47 20.91 -31.03 0.24
C SER A 47 20.70 -32.52 0.55
N SER A 48 21.35 -33.39 -0.23
CA SER A 48 21.55 -34.80 0.14
C SER A 48 22.85 -34.97 0.93
N ASP A 49 22.95 -36.10 1.62
CA ASP A 49 24.15 -36.67 2.27
C ASP A 49 24.79 -35.85 3.41
N LEU A 50 24.46 -36.23 4.65
CA LEU A 50 25.37 -36.26 5.82
C LEU A 50 24.74 -37.14 6.93
N GLU A 51 25.58 -37.80 7.73
CA GLU A 51 25.19 -38.87 8.67
C GLU A 51 24.84 -38.37 10.10
N ASP A 52 24.56 -39.31 11.00
CA ASP A 52 23.91 -39.08 12.32
C ASP A 52 24.70 -38.25 13.35
N GLY A 53 23.95 -37.44 14.12
CA GLY A 53 24.40 -36.79 15.37
C GLY A 53 24.83 -35.33 15.18
N PRO A 54 24.13 -34.36 15.81
CA PRO A 54 24.25 -34.24 17.28
C PRO A 54 22.94 -33.92 18.03
N LEU A 55 21.78 -33.91 17.36
CA LEU A 55 20.51 -33.43 17.93
C LEU A 55 19.93 -34.29 19.08
N ALA A 56 20.34 -35.56 19.21
CA ALA A 56 19.78 -36.48 20.21
C ALA A 56 20.04 -36.04 21.67
N ASN A 57 21.18 -35.40 21.95
CA ASN A 57 21.56 -35.04 23.33
C ASN A 57 20.71 -33.90 23.91
N ILE A 58 20.22 -32.97 23.09
CA ILE A 58 19.42 -31.82 23.56
C ILE A 58 18.05 -32.28 24.07
N ALA A 59 17.46 -33.31 23.44
CA ALA A 59 16.18 -33.86 23.86
C ALA A 59 16.24 -34.53 25.24
N ASN A 60 17.35 -35.21 25.56
CA ASN A 60 17.55 -35.84 26.87
C ASN A 60 17.80 -34.79 27.97
N LEU A 61 18.66 -33.79 27.69
CA LEU A 61 18.98 -32.72 28.65
C LEU A 61 17.73 -31.93 29.10
N LEU A 62 16.74 -31.78 28.22
CA LEU A 62 15.44 -31.15 28.54
C LEU A 62 14.49 -32.07 29.32
N GLN A 63 14.67 -33.38 29.29
CA GLN A 63 13.82 -34.35 30.01
C GLN A 63 14.32 -34.60 31.45
N GLU A 64 15.62 -34.42 31.72
CA GLU A 64 16.20 -34.54 33.06
C GLU A 64 15.90 -33.33 33.96
N ASN A 65 15.69 -32.14 33.38
CA ASN A 65 15.48 -30.87 34.13
C ASN A 65 14.04 -30.63 34.63
N GLY A 66 13.21 -31.68 34.75
CA GLY A 66 12.04 -31.71 35.64
C GLY A 66 10.86 -30.76 35.37
N LEU A 67 10.81 -30.05 34.23
CA LEU A 67 9.86 -28.95 34.02
C LEU A 67 8.38 -29.35 33.79
N PHE A 68 8.04 -30.64 33.88
CA PHE A 68 6.66 -31.14 33.79
C PHE A 68 6.42 -32.29 34.78
N GLY A 69 5.79 -32.01 35.93
CA GLY A 69 5.62 -33.02 36.97
C GLY A 69 4.64 -32.69 38.11
N PHE A 70 3.34 -32.60 37.82
CA PHE A 70 2.26 -32.94 38.77
C PHE A 70 1.10 -33.62 38.00
N PRO A 71 0.32 -34.53 38.62
CA PRO A 71 -0.46 -35.53 37.89
C PRO A 71 -1.83 -35.01 37.46
N GLY A 72 -2.30 -35.40 36.26
CA GLY A 72 -3.65 -35.05 35.80
C GLY A 72 -4.04 -35.41 34.37
N PHE A 73 -3.10 -35.72 33.47
CA PHE A 73 -3.41 -36.12 32.08
C PHE A 73 -2.47 -37.24 31.59
N GLY A 74 -3.06 -38.34 31.11
CA GLY A 74 -2.32 -39.52 30.66
C GLY A 74 -2.24 -39.64 29.14
N GLY A 75 -1.02 -39.73 28.60
CA GLY A 75 -0.70 -40.59 27.45
C GLY A 75 -1.19 -40.18 26.06
N ALA A 76 -0.54 -39.20 25.43
CA ALA A 76 -0.52 -39.05 23.97
C ALA A 76 0.82 -38.49 23.48
N ARG A 77 1.83 -39.34 23.27
CA ARG A 77 3.11 -38.97 22.61
C ARG A 77 3.09 -39.47 21.16
N ALA A 78 3.48 -38.60 20.24
CA ALA A 78 3.38 -38.86 18.80
C ALA A 78 4.58 -39.62 18.23
N THR A 79 4.42 -40.17 17.03
CA THR A 79 5.52 -40.50 16.11
C THR A 79 5.24 -40.00 14.69
N SER A 80 6.31 -39.61 14.02
CA SER A 80 6.45 -39.11 12.64
C SER A 80 7.98 -39.03 12.38
N PRO A 81 8.48 -38.80 11.15
CA PRO A 81 7.84 -38.79 9.83
C PRO A 81 8.48 -39.85 8.88
N GLY A 82 8.12 -39.82 7.59
CA GLY A 82 8.82 -40.56 6.54
C GLY A 82 8.03 -40.58 5.23
N ALA A 83 8.62 -40.17 4.11
CA ALA A 83 7.93 -39.98 2.85
C ALA A 83 8.56 -40.76 1.68
N LYS A 84 7.73 -41.19 0.73
CA LYS A 84 7.96 -41.04 -0.73
C LYS A 84 6.69 -41.36 -1.53
N SER A 85 6.66 -40.86 -2.77
CA SER A 85 5.59 -40.98 -3.75
C SER A 85 5.93 -42.01 -4.84
N GLU A 86 5.11 -42.05 -5.91
CA GLU A 86 5.28 -42.81 -7.18
C GLU A 86 4.84 -44.30 -7.15
N VAL A 87 4.22 -44.88 -8.20
CA VAL A 87 3.59 -44.33 -9.43
C VAL A 87 2.52 -45.33 -9.95
N GLY A 88 1.50 -44.86 -10.70
CA GLY A 88 0.54 -45.70 -11.44
C GLY A 88 -0.71 -46.16 -10.65
N GLU A 89 -1.90 -46.36 -11.26
CA GLU A 89 -2.35 -46.15 -12.65
C GLU A 89 -3.87 -45.83 -12.73
N VAL A 90 -4.25 -45.19 -13.85
CA VAL A 90 -5.54 -45.23 -14.61
C VAL A 90 -6.87 -45.53 -13.87
N GLY A 91 -7.89 -44.66 -14.09
CA GLY A 91 -9.31 -45.08 -14.04
C GLY A 91 -10.28 -44.11 -13.33
N GLY A 92 -10.89 -43.18 -14.07
CA GLY A 92 -11.67 -42.07 -13.50
C GLY A 92 -13.08 -42.41 -12.97
N LYS A 93 -13.57 -41.57 -12.04
CA LYS A 93 -14.99 -41.20 -11.82
C LYS A 93 -15.12 -40.03 -10.82
N LYS A 94 -16.01 -39.07 -11.11
CA LYS A 94 -16.23 -37.86 -10.27
C LYS A 94 -16.65 -38.26 -8.83
N LYS A 95 -15.89 -37.82 -7.81
CA LYS A 95 -16.30 -37.88 -6.40
C LYS A 95 -16.78 -36.49 -5.93
N ARG A 96 -18.04 -36.38 -5.49
CA ARG A 96 -18.51 -35.24 -4.68
C ARG A 96 -17.62 -35.11 -3.44
N LYS A 97 -17.05 -33.92 -3.18
CA LYS A 97 -16.49 -33.60 -1.85
C LYS A 97 -17.61 -33.79 -0.81
N ARG A 98 -17.32 -34.45 0.31
CA ARG A 98 -18.27 -34.62 1.43
C ARG A 98 -18.20 -33.39 2.34
N ALA A 99 -19.31 -33.10 3.01
CA ALA A 99 -19.33 -32.12 4.10
C ALA A 99 -18.40 -32.55 5.25
N PRO A 100 -17.99 -31.61 6.14
CA PRO A 100 -17.21 -31.92 7.33
C PRO A 100 -17.87 -33.00 8.20
N HIS A 101 -17.05 -33.75 8.94
CA HIS A 101 -17.52 -34.82 9.82
C HIS A 101 -18.05 -34.23 11.13
N ASP A 102 -19.36 -34.30 11.37
CA ASP A 102 -19.95 -34.00 12.69
C ASP A 102 -19.40 -35.01 13.72
N PRO A 103 -18.69 -34.57 14.78
CA PRO A 103 -18.10 -35.48 15.77
C PRO A 103 -19.15 -36.26 16.58
N ASN A 104 -20.40 -35.79 16.65
CA ASN A 104 -21.50 -36.39 17.39
C ASN A 104 -22.30 -37.40 16.55
N ALA A 105 -22.04 -37.51 15.25
CA ALA A 105 -22.72 -38.48 14.40
C ALA A 105 -22.25 -39.93 14.71
N PRO A 106 -23.17 -40.90 14.85
CA PRO A 106 -22.82 -42.30 15.08
C PRO A 106 -21.80 -42.85 14.06
N LYS A 107 -20.82 -43.59 14.54
CA LYS A 107 -19.81 -44.26 13.70
C LYS A 107 -20.40 -45.48 13.00
N ARG A 108 -20.05 -45.65 11.72
CA ARG A 108 -20.51 -46.78 10.88
C ARG A 108 -19.92 -48.10 11.37
N ALA A 109 -20.73 -49.17 11.29
CA ALA A 109 -20.25 -50.54 11.50
C ALA A 109 -19.11 -50.89 10.52
N LEU A 110 -18.08 -51.56 11.05
CA LEU A 110 -16.95 -52.10 10.27
C LEU A 110 -17.41 -53.32 9.46
N THR A 111 -16.89 -53.50 8.25
CA THR A 111 -17.24 -54.66 7.41
C THR A 111 -16.67 -55.97 8.00
N PRO A 112 -17.18 -57.16 7.60
CA PRO A 112 -16.77 -58.45 8.17
C PRO A 112 -15.25 -58.67 8.20
N PHE A 113 -14.55 -58.28 7.13
CA PHE A 113 -13.08 -58.36 7.07
C PHE A 113 -12.39 -57.43 8.07
N PHE A 114 -12.89 -56.20 8.27
CA PHE A 114 -12.30 -55.28 9.25
C PHE A 114 -12.61 -55.68 10.70
N LEU A 115 -13.76 -56.32 10.96
CA LEU A 115 -14.02 -56.97 12.25
C LEU A 115 -13.04 -58.13 12.47
N TYR A 116 -12.93 -59.06 11.52
CA TYR A 116 -11.95 -60.16 11.56
C TYR A 116 -10.52 -59.66 11.83
N MET A 117 -10.08 -58.63 11.10
CA MET A 117 -8.76 -58.02 11.31
C MET A 117 -8.63 -57.34 12.68
N GLN A 118 -9.68 -56.70 13.21
CA GLN A 118 -9.64 -56.09 14.54
C GLN A 118 -9.36 -57.11 15.64
N HIS A 119 -9.97 -58.30 15.59
CA HIS A 119 -9.74 -59.35 16.58
C HIS A 119 -8.45 -60.16 16.32
N ASN A 120 -8.06 -60.39 15.06
CA ASN A 120 -6.98 -61.33 14.74
C ASN A 120 -5.62 -60.67 14.47
N ARG A 121 -5.53 -59.35 14.25
CA ARG A 121 -4.26 -58.66 13.97
C ARG A 121 -3.18 -58.92 15.02
N ALA A 122 -3.55 -58.99 16.30
CA ALA A 122 -2.60 -59.28 17.38
C ALA A 122 -2.05 -60.71 17.29
N LYS A 123 -2.92 -61.71 17.06
CA LYS A 123 -2.52 -63.12 16.91
C LYS A 123 -1.63 -63.33 15.67
N ILE A 124 -2.05 -62.80 14.52
CA ILE A 124 -1.26 -62.83 13.28
C ILE A 124 0.10 -62.12 13.46
N SER A 125 0.16 -61.01 14.20
CA SER A 125 1.42 -60.32 14.49
C SER A 125 2.33 -61.07 15.47
N ALA A 126 1.78 -61.89 16.37
CA ALA A 126 2.57 -62.75 17.25
C ALA A 126 3.13 -63.96 16.49
N GLU A 127 2.32 -64.59 15.64
CA GLU A 127 2.72 -65.71 14.79
C GLU A 127 3.79 -65.34 13.74
N LEU A 128 3.78 -64.09 13.25
CA LEU A 128 4.82 -63.55 12.35
C LEU A 128 6.08 -63.04 13.11
N GLY A 129 6.09 -63.11 14.45
CA GLY A 129 7.19 -62.69 15.29
C GLY A 129 7.21 -61.18 15.61
N SER A 130 7.91 -60.82 16.70
CA SER A 130 7.90 -59.48 17.31
C SER A 130 8.49 -58.35 16.45
N GLY A 131 9.08 -58.66 15.30
CA GLY A 131 9.58 -57.68 14.32
C GLY A 131 8.65 -57.46 13.10
N ALA A 132 7.52 -58.17 13.00
CA ALA A 132 6.64 -58.12 11.83
C ALA A 132 6.09 -56.72 11.56
N ARG A 133 6.24 -56.22 10.33
CA ARG A 133 5.81 -54.86 9.97
C ARG A 133 4.29 -54.80 9.82
N PRO A 134 3.62 -53.68 10.16
CA PRO A 134 2.16 -53.57 10.11
C PRO A 134 1.51 -53.88 8.74
N LYS A 135 2.29 -53.83 7.64
CA LYS A 135 1.84 -54.26 6.31
C LYS A 135 1.79 -55.79 6.18
N GLU A 136 2.83 -56.50 6.61
CA GLU A 136 2.93 -57.97 6.52
C GLU A 136 1.78 -58.66 7.29
N VAL A 137 1.48 -58.15 8.49
CA VAL A 137 0.32 -58.58 9.29
C VAL A 137 -1.01 -58.35 8.58
N SER A 138 -1.10 -57.30 7.73
CA SER A 138 -2.29 -56.99 6.94
C SER A 138 -2.41 -57.84 5.69
N ASP A 139 -1.29 -58.13 5.02
CA ASP A 139 -1.24 -58.96 3.82
C ASP A 139 -1.51 -60.44 4.18
N GLU A 140 -0.93 -60.95 5.27
CA GLU A 140 -1.22 -62.28 5.82
C GLU A 140 -2.66 -62.42 6.31
N GLY A 141 -3.20 -61.41 7.01
CA GLY A 141 -4.61 -61.39 7.39
C GLY A 141 -5.56 -61.37 6.18
N THR A 142 -5.16 -60.72 5.09
CA THR A 142 -5.89 -60.76 3.82
C THR A 142 -5.84 -62.16 3.19
N ARG A 143 -4.67 -62.83 3.20
CA ARG A 143 -4.52 -64.22 2.75
C ARG A 143 -5.41 -65.17 3.54
N ARG A 144 -5.35 -65.14 4.88
CA ARG A 144 -6.17 -65.96 5.77
C ARG A 144 -7.67 -65.75 5.54
N TRP A 145 -8.11 -64.50 5.41
CA TRP A 145 -9.51 -64.19 5.11
C TRP A 145 -9.97 -64.70 3.73
N GLN A 146 -9.08 -64.81 2.74
CA GLN A 146 -9.42 -65.38 1.43
C GLN A 146 -9.55 -66.92 1.50
N THR A 147 -8.68 -67.60 2.25
CA THR A 147 -8.65 -69.07 2.38
C THR A 147 -9.61 -69.64 3.43
N MET A 148 -10.09 -68.82 4.38
CA MET A 148 -10.98 -69.23 5.48
C MET A 148 -12.24 -69.97 4.98
N PRO A 149 -12.67 -71.08 5.61
CA PRO A 149 -13.95 -71.74 5.31
C PRO A 149 -15.16 -70.78 5.32
N GLN A 150 -16.19 -71.09 4.54
CA GLN A 150 -17.34 -70.20 4.39
C GLN A 150 -18.09 -70.00 5.71
N ALA A 151 -18.28 -71.06 6.50
CA ALA A 151 -18.97 -71.03 7.80
C ALA A 151 -18.26 -70.09 8.80
N GLU A 152 -16.94 -70.16 8.91
CA GLU A 152 -16.15 -69.22 9.73
C GLU A 152 -16.30 -67.77 9.24
N ARG A 153 -16.35 -67.55 7.92
CA ARG A 153 -16.63 -66.22 7.35
C ARG A 153 -18.06 -65.75 7.59
N ASP A 154 -19.02 -66.63 7.80
CA ASP A 154 -20.42 -66.29 8.06
C ASP A 154 -20.61 -65.72 9.47
N VAL A 155 -19.86 -66.19 10.48
CA VAL A 155 -19.84 -65.59 11.84
C VAL A 155 -19.53 -64.08 11.78
N TRP A 156 -18.48 -63.70 11.04
CA TRP A 156 -18.11 -62.29 10.85
C TRP A 156 -19.12 -61.48 10.03
N LYS A 157 -19.92 -62.13 9.18
CA LYS A 157 -21.04 -61.49 8.46
C LYS A 157 -22.25 -61.27 9.36
N GLN A 158 -22.52 -62.19 10.28
CA GLN A 158 -23.58 -62.06 11.28
C GLN A 158 -23.27 -60.94 12.28
N MET A 159 -22.07 -60.93 12.88
CA MET A 159 -21.61 -59.82 13.74
C MET A 159 -21.68 -58.46 13.02
N TYR A 160 -21.40 -58.42 11.72
CA TYR A 160 -21.58 -57.20 10.92
C TYR A 160 -23.05 -56.81 10.75
N ALA A 161 -23.95 -57.76 10.51
CA ALA A 161 -25.38 -57.49 10.35
C ALA A 161 -26.00 -56.90 11.64
N GLU A 162 -25.64 -57.44 12.80
CA GLU A 162 -26.04 -56.96 14.12
C GLU A 162 -25.50 -55.56 14.42
N ASN A 163 -24.20 -55.34 14.21
CA ASN A 163 -23.59 -54.01 14.34
C ASN A 163 -24.19 -52.99 13.35
N LEU A 164 -24.58 -53.42 12.15
CA LEU A 164 -25.25 -52.59 11.15
C LEU A 164 -26.70 -52.26 11.55
N ALA A 165 -27.40 -53.15 12.26
CA ALA A 165 -28.71 -52.86 12.84
C ALA A 165 -28.61 -51.81 13.97
N LEU A 166 -27.69 -52.01 14.93
CA LEU A 166 -27.40 -51.03 15.99
C LEU A 166 -26.98 -49.67 15.42
N TYR A 167 -26.18 -49.65 14.35
CA TYR A 167 -25.82 -48.41 13.64
C TYR A 167 -27.04 -47.71 13.02
N LYS A 168 -27.93 -48.45 12.35
CA LYS A 168 -29.16 -47.88 11.76
C LYS A 168 -30.05 -47.24 12.83
N GLU A 169 -30.19 -47.89 13.99
CA GLU A 169 -31.05 -47.38 15.06
C GLU A 169 -30.45 -46.15 15.76
N ARG A 170 -29.13 -46.17 16.06
CA ARG A 170 -28.42 -44.97 16.53
C ARG A 170 -28.52 -43.81 15.53
N MET A 171 -28.47 -44.08 14.22
CA MET A 171 -28.71 -43.08 13.18
C MET A 171 -30.17 -42.60 13.09
N ARG A 172 -31.15 -43.40 13.54
CA ARG A 172 -32.56 -43.00 13.65
C ARG A 172 -32.74 -42.00 14.79
N LEU A 173 -32.20 -42.33 15.97
CA LEU A 173 -32.22 -41.46 17.16
C LEU A 173 -31.49 -40.13 16.93
N TYR A 174 -30.26 -40.19 16.38
CA TYR A 174 -29.48 -39.00 15.99
C TYR A 174 -30.25 -38.07 15.05
N LYS A 175 -30.88 -38.61 14.00
CA LYS A 175 -31.70 -37.83 13.06
C LYS A 175 -32.99 -37.27 13.67
N ALA A 176 -33.48 -37.87 14.74
CA ALA A 176 -34.64 -37.39 15.49
C ALA A 176 -34.27 -36.37 16.59
N GLY A 177 -32.98 -36.07 16.79
CA GLY A 177 -32.50 -35.20 17.86
C GLY A 177 -32.66 -35.80 19.27
N LEU A 178 -32.88 -37.11 19.37
CA LEU A 178 -33.09 -37.80 20.65
C LEU A 178 -31.74 -38.22 21.26
N PRO A 179 -31.60 -38.18 22.61
CA PRO A 179 -30.38 -38.62 23.27
C PRO A 179 -30.11 -40.10 22.99
N ILE A 180 -28.88 -40.41 22.60
CA ILE A 180 -28.40 -41.79 22.44
C ILE A 180 -27.88 -42.24 23.80
N THR A 181 -28.51 -43.25 24.40
CA THR A 181 -27.98 -43.86 25.62
C THR A 181 -26.81 -44.79 25.30
N ASP A 182 -25.79 -44.78 26.16
CA ASP A 182 -24.55 -45.55 25.97
C ASP A 182 -24.58 -46.93 26.66
N ASP A 183 -25.78 -47.41 27.00
CA ASP A 183 -26.08 -48.73 27.60
C ASP A 183 -25.84 -49.92 26.64
N ALA A 184 -24.97 -49.73 25.66
CA ALA A 184 -24.38 -50.76 24.82
C ALA A 184 -22.88 -50.96 25.09
N ARG A 185 -22.34 -50.42 26.20
CA ARG A 185 -21.06 -50.89 26.78
C ARG A 185 -21.10 -52.40 27.12
N ALA A 186 -22.28 -52.95 27.40
CA ALA A 186 -22.51 -54.36 27.70
C ALA A 186 -22.02 -55.33 26.60
N ALA A 187 -21.97 -54.90 25.34
CA ALA A 187 -21.48 -55.74 24.23
C ALA A 187 -19.96 -56.02 24.29
N ASN A 188 -19.19 -55.24 25.06
CA ASN A 188 -17.75 -55.47 25.28
C ASN A 188 -17.44 -56.34 26.52
N GLN A 189 -18.44 -56.70 27.34
CA GLN A 189 -18.22 -57.51 28.56
C GLN A 189 -18.46 -59.01 28.33
N LEU A 190 -19.33 -59.39 27.38
CA LEU A 190 -19.46 -60.78 26.90
C LEU A 190 -18.21 -61.33 26.18
N GLN A 191 -17.14 -60.54 26.05
CA GLN A 191 -15.85 -60.97 25.49
C GLN A 191 -14.74 -61.13 26.54
N GLN A 192 -15.06 -61.02 27.85
CA GLN A 192 -14.11 -61.34 28.94
C GLN A 192 -14.47 -62.61 29.72
N GLU A 193 -15.67 -63.16 29.55
CA GLU A 193 -16.08 -64.44 30.18
C GLU A 193 -15.86 -65.64 29.24
N ALA A 194 -15.59 -65.41 27.96
CA ALA A 194 -15.33 -66.45 26.95
C ALA A 194 -13.85 -66.95 26.90
N GLU A 195 -12.96 -66.43 27.75
CA GLU A 195 -11.59 -66.94 27.93
C GLU A 195 -11.44 -67.79 29.22
N ALA A 196 -12.55 -68.11 29.91
CA ALA A 196 -12.54 -68.65 31.27
C ALA A 196 -13.19 -70.04 31.49
N THR A 197 -13.72 -70.71 30.45
CA THR A 197 -14.09 -72.15 30.50
C THR A 197 -14.00 -72.81 29.13
N ASN A 198 -12.90 -73.53 28.87
CA ASN A 198 -12.92 -74.69 27.97
C ASN A 198 -11.75 -75.65 28.27
N ALA A 199 -11.84 -76.28 29.44
CA ALA A 199 -11.33 -77.62 29.68
C ALA A 199 -12.55 -78.45 30.14
N GLU A 200 -12.69 -79.68 29.62
CA GLU A 200 -13.81 -80.61 29.86
C GLU A 200 -15.17 -80.10 29.27
N GLU A 201 -15.77 -80.78 28.28
CA GLU A 201 -16.75 -81.90 28.38
C GLU A 201 -18.12 -81.47 28.98
N SER A 202 -19.31 -81.87 28.49
CA SER A 202 -19.73 -82.73 27.35
C SER A 202 -21.24 -82.53 27.02
N ASP A 203 -21.69 -83.00 25.85
CA ASP A 203 -23.03 -83.52 25.48
C ASP A 203 -24.38 -82.72 25.60
N GLU A 204 -25.12 -82.78 24.47
CA GLU A 204 -26.57 -83.07 24.26
C GLU A 204 -27.77 -82.16 24.67
N THR A 205 -28.55 -81.79 23.61
CA THR A 205 -30.05 -81.83 23.47
C THR A 205 -31.00 -80.72 23.96
N GLY A 206 -32.14 -80.57 23.23
CA GLY A 206 -33.36 -79.80 23.57
C GLY A 206 -33.36 -78.33 23.06
N ASP A 207 -34.02 -77.92 21.96
CA ASP A 207 -35.42 -78.01 21.46
C ASP A 207 -36.39 -76.95 22.03
N ASP A 208 -37.03 -76.19 21.10
CA ASP A 208 -38.42 -75.66 21.11
C ASP A 208 -38.87 -74.61 22.19
N ASP A 209 -39.83 -73.68 21.98
CA ASP A 209 -40.73 -73.38 20.83
C ASP A 209 -41.37 -71.94 20.88
N LEU A 210 -42.20 -71.60 19.87
CA LEU A 210 -43.34 -70.63 19.80
C LEU A 210 -43.02 -69.10 19.84
N ALA A 211 -43.44 -68.21 18.90
CA ALA A 211 -44.73 -67.88 18.23
C ALA A 211 -45.58 -66.80 18.97
N ALA A 212 -46.43 -65.93 18.38
CA ALA A 212 -47.05 -65.85 17.03
C ALA A 212 -47.40 -64.39 16.55
N GLU A 213 -48.16 -64.23 15.44
CA GLU A 213 -48.47 -62.97 14.67
C GLU A 213 -49.93 -62.39 14.90
N PRO A 214 -50.71 -61.73 13.95
CA PRO A 214 -50.35 -60.90 12.76
C PRO A 214 -50.94 -59.46 12.40
N PRO A 215 -52.23 -59.03 12.51
CA PRO A 215 -52.98 -58.72 11.26
C PRO A 215 -53.67 -57.33 11.00
N ARG A 216 -53.52 -56.84 9.74
CA ARG A 216 -54.53 -56.22 8.78
C ARG A 216 -55.03 -54.74 8.83
N GLU A 217 -54.61 -53.96 7.82
CA GLU A 217 -55.37 -53.32 6.67
C GLU A 217 -56.75 -52.60 6.83
N PRO A 218 -57.16 -51.61 5.96
CA PRO A 218 -57.08 -51.63 4.47
C PRO A 218 -56.82 -50.30 3.68
N THR A 219 -56.95 -50.34 2.34
CA THR A 219 -56.72 -49.28 1.30
C THR A 219 -58.03 -48.90 0.53
N PRO A 220 -58.12 -48.20 -0.65
CA PRO A 220 -57.14 -47.76 -1.69
C PRO A 220 -57.09 -46.20 -1.87
N PRO A 221 -57.27 -45.47 -3.03
CA PRO A 221 -57.96 -45.74 -4.31
C PRO A 221 -57.07 -45.92 -5.60
N ARG A 222 -57.15 -45.06 -6.63
CA ARG A 222 -56.97 -45.43 -8.07
C ARG A 222 -56.34 -44.34 -8.97
N SER A 223 -55.91 -44.68 -10.22
CA SER A 223 -54.95 -43.89 -11.05
C SER A 223 -55.15 -43.95 -12.60
N GLY A 224 -54.68 -42.94 -13.35
CA GLY A 224 -54.53 -42.93 -14.84
C GLY A 224 -53.08 -42.62 -15.30
N LYS A 225 -52.42 -43.32 -16.25
CA LYS A 225 -52.74 -43.76 -17.65
C LYS A 225 -52.65 -42.60 -18.67
N ARG A 226 -52.09 -42.75 -19.89
CA ARG A 226 -51.76 -43.93 -20.75
C ARG A 226 -50.22 -44.01 -21.03
N ARG A 227 -49.58 -44.46 -22.14
CA ARG A 227 -49.98 -44.89 -23.51
C ARG A 227 -49.24 -46.17 -24.02
N ARG A 228 -48.16 -46.06 -24.82
CA ARG A 228 -47.50 -47.10 -25.69
C ARG A 228 -46.09 -46.61 -26.14
N SER A 229 -45.04 -47.39 -26.46
CA SER A 229 -44.82 -48.64 -27.27
C SER A 229 -44.76 -48.38 -28.80
N GLU A 230 -44.05 -49.11 -29.68
CA GLU A 230 -43.26 -50.38 -29.68
C GLU A 230 -42.01 -50.20 -30.61
N VAL A 231 -41.07 -51.12 -30.95
CA VAL A 231 -41.08 -52.57 -31.34
C VAL A 231 -39.71 -53.22 -31.01
N LYS A 232 -39.64 -54.57 -30.87
CA LYS A 232 -38.41 -55.38 -30.77
C LYS A 232 -38.12 -56.16 -32.06
N SER A 233 -36.85 -56.48 -32.33
CA SER A 233 -36.48 -57.83 -32.84
C SER A 233 -35.02 -58.22 -32.53
N THR A 234 -34.87 -59.45 -32.05
CA THR A 234 -33.65 -60.28 -31.91
C THR A 234 -33.80 -61.43 -32.96
N PRO A 235 -32.83 -62.35 -33.27
CA PRO A 235 -31.87 -62.93 -32.31
C PRO A 235 -30.51 -63.57 -32.78
N LYS A 236 -29.68 -63.91 -31.77
CA LYS A 236 -28.88 -65.16 -31.58
C LYS A 236 -27.63 -65.54 -32.43
N GLN A 237 -26.57 -65.90 -31.67
CA GLN A 237 -25.60 -67.03 -31.85
C GLN A 237 -24.56 -66.88 -33.01
N ALA A 238 -23.38 -67.53 -33.00
CA ALA A 238 -22.85 -68.62 -32.14
C ALA A 238 -21.38 -68.39 -31.65
N GLU A 239 -20.58 -69.45 -31.46
CA GLU A 239 -19.45 -69.54 -30.50
C GLU A 239 -18.02 -69.65 -31.11
N THR A 240 -17.01 -69.76 -30.24
CA THR A 240 -15.54 -69.80 -30.50
C THR A 240 -15.01 -71.19 -30.95
N PRO A 241 -13.76 -71.27 -31.47
CA PRO A 241 -12.69 -71.95 -30.70
C PRO A 241 -11.26 -71.36 -30.84
N LYS A 242 -10.31 -71.93 -30.07
CA LYS A 242 -8.84 -71.64 -30.03
C LYS A 242 -8.09 -72.73 -30.85
N ILE A 243 -6.75 -72.88 -30.96
CA ILE A 243 -5.46 -72.41 -30.35
C ILE A 243 -4.33 -72.67 -31.43
N PRO A 244 -2.98 -72.56 -31.23
CA PRO A 244 -2.10 -71.85 -30.26
C PRO A 244 -0.92 -71.08 -30.96
N ALA A 245 0.10 -70.65 -30.21
CA ALA A 245 1.45 -70.26 -30.70
C ALA A 245 2.46 -71.46 -30.62
N PRO A 246 3.72 -71.35 -31.10
CA PRO A 246 4.82 -70.89 -30.18
C PRO A 246 6.09 -70.25 -30.84
N GLU A 247 6.90 -69.55 -30.01
CA GLU A 247 8.40 -69.53 -29.91
C GLU A 247 9.34 -69.24 -31.13
N ALA A 248 10.57 -68.69 -31.01
CA ALA A 248 11.35 -68.12 -29.88
C ALA A 248 12.63 -67.35 -30.37
N LYS A 249 13.41 -66.82 -29.40
CA LYS A 249 14.85 -66.44 -29.39
C LYS A 249 15.29 -64.98 -29.66
N THR A 250 16.07 -64.48 -28.69
CA THR A 250 17.02 -63.34 -28.68
C THR A 250 18.48 -63.90 -28.77
N PRO A 251 19.63 -63.20 -28.55
CA PRO A 251 19.90 -61.80 -28.12
C PRO A 251 21.10 -61.08 -28.82
N ALA A 252 21.60 -59.98 -28.21
CA ALA A 252 22.94 -59.34 -28.34
C ALA A 252 23.26 -58.50 -29.62
N GLU A 253 24.21 -57.52 -29.64
CA GLU A 253 24.77 -56.62 -28.61
C GLU A 253 25.44 -55.32 -29.19
N LYS A 254 25.33 -54.21 -28.43
CA LYS A 254 26.28 -53.07 -28.18
C LYS A 254 27.31 -52.52 -29.22
N LYS A 255 27.31 -51.16 -29.31
CA LYS A 255 28.44 -50.16 -29.31
C LYS A 255 29.22 -49.72 -30.59
N ALA A 256 28.91 -48.50 -31.04
CA ALA A 256 29.75 -47.25 -30.99
C ALA A 256 30.85 -46.85 -32.03
N SER A 257 30.61 -45.69 -32.70
CA SER A 257 31.56 -44.59 -33.06
C SER A 257 32.66 -44.83 -34.14
N PRO A 258 33.46 -43.83 -34.65
CA PRO A 258 33.56 -42.37 -34.35
C PRO A 258 33.54 -41.42 -35.61
N GLU A 259 34.36 -40.34 -35.67
CA GLU A 259 34.15 -39.13 -36.52
C GLU A 259 35.21 -38.78 -37.63
N LYS A 260 34.79 -37.90 -38.58
CA LYS A 260 35.48 -36.67 -39.15
C LYS A 260 36.62 -36.70 -40.23
N LYS A 261 36.54 -35.66 -41.12
CA LYS A 261 37.58 -34.85 -41.84
C LYS A 261 38.01 -35.06 -43.33
N ALA A 262 37.30 -34.36 -44.25
CA ALA A 262 37.70 -33.12 -44.99
C ALA A 262 38.79 -33.00 -46.12
N SER A 263 38.51 -32.05 -47.04
CA SER A 263 39.38 -31.30 -48.02
C SER A 263 39.73 -31.98 -49.37
N PRO A 264 40.15 -31.26 -50.46
CA PRO A 264 40.56 -29.84 -50.65
C PRO A 264 39.86 -29.12 -51.88
N GLU A 265 40.29 -28.04 -52.58
CA GLU A 265 41.39 -27.03 -52.42
C GLU A 265 41.03 -25.51 -52.69
N LYS A 266 41.57 -24.79 -53.73
CA LYS A 266 41.85 -23.32 -53.63
C LYS A 266 41.89 -22.40 -54.90
N ARG A 267 41.32 -21.17 -54.74
CA ARG A 267 41.75 -19.81 -55.25
C ARG A 267 41.69 -19.54 -56.80
N LYS A 268 41.73 -18.30 -57.37
CA LYS A 268 42.16 -16.94 -56.90
C LYS A 268 41.61 -15.75 -57.78
N ARG A 269 41.09 -14.65 -57.16
CA ARG A 269 41.02 -13.18 -57.51
C ARG A 269 40.74 -12.67 -58.96
N GLY A 270 40.06 -11.53 -59.21
CA GLY A 270 39.31 -10.57 -58.35
C GLY A 270 39.63 -9.04 -58.56
N PRO A 271 38.73 -8.22 -59.19
CA PRO A 271 38.95 -6.78 -59.53
C PRO A 271 38.06 -5.75 -58.76
N LYS A 272 37.86 -4.51 -59.27
CA LYS A 272 37.03 -3.39 -58.70
C LYS A 272 36.41 -2.44 -59.78
N ALA A 273 35.41 -1.64 -59.35
CA ALA A 273 35.25 -0.16 -59.55
C ALA A 273 34.15 0.47 -60.47
N ALA A 274 33.40 1.41 -59.87
CA ALA A 274 32.97 2.77 -60.28
C ALA A 274 32.32 3.13 -61.66
N ALA A 275 31.07 3.62 -61.56
CA ALA A 275 30.54 4.92 -62.05
C ALA A 275 30.44 5.36 -63.55
N ALA A 276 29.31 6.07 -63.83
CA ALA A 276 29.13 7.26 -64.71
C ALA A 276 28.58 7.17 -66.16
N ALA A 277 27.31 7.59 -66.31
CA ALA A 277 26.82 8.71 -67.17
C ALA A 277 26.30 8.51 -68.62
N GLN A 278 25.43 9.46 -69.02
CA GLN A 278 24.83 9.77 -70.34
C GLN A 278 23.68 8.82 -70.81
N LYS A 279 22.57 9.28 -71.45
CA LYS A 279 22.19 10.65 -71.89
C LYS A 279 20.66 10.84 -72.13
N ASP A 280 20.17 12.05 -71.80
CA ASP A 280 19.19 12.96 -72.45
C ASP A 280 17.86 12.54 -73.15
N GLU A 281 16.89 13.48 -73.03
CA GLU A 281 15.81 13.91 -73.95
C GLU A 281 14.44 13.18 -74.14
N ALA A 282 13.40 13.82 -73.56
CA ALA A 282 12.29 14.52 -74.25
C ALA A 282 10.98 13.83 -74.71
N SER A 283 9.89 14.41 -74.19
CA SER A 283 8.63 14.82 -74.88
C SER A 283 7.45 13.85 -75.10
N THR A 284 6.25 14.41 -74.87
CA THR A 284 4.90 13.90 -75.23
C THR A 284 4.57 14.18 -76.70
N PRO A 285 3.65 13.43 -77.35
CA PRO A 285 2.25 13.91 -77.45
C PRO A 285 1.18 12.78 -77.39
N ALA A 286 -0.05 13.03 -77.86
CA ALA A 286 -1.24 12.18 -77.64
C ALA A 286 -2.15 12.04 -78.89
N ALA A 287 -3.10 11.06 -78.91
CA ALA A 287 -4.56 11.27 -79.16
C ALA A 287 -5.42 10.04 -79.60
N ALA A 288 -6.72 10.07 -79.19
CA ALA A 288 -7.97 9.60 -79.87
C ALA A 288 -8.40 8.10 -79.90
N GLY A 289 -9.72 7.82 -79.77
CA GLY A 289 -10.27 6.44 -79.70
C GLY A 289 -11.79 6.09 -79.92
N ARG A 290 -12.80 6.98 -79.71
CA ARG A 290 -14.28 6.72 -79.92
C ARG A 290 -14.90 5.65 -78.94
N LYS A 291 -16.19 5.19 -78.93
CA LYS A 291 -17.40 5.32 -79.79
C LYS A 291 -18.73 5.47 -78.95
N SER A 292 -19.85 4.78 -79.29
CA SER A 292 -21.24 5.07 -78.81
C SER A 292 -22.33 4.00 -79.18
N LEU A 293 -23.52 4.06 -78.49
CA LEU A 293 -24.92 3.55 -78.77
C LEU A 293 -25.58 2.86 -77.53
N GLY A 294 -26.88 3.01 -77.17
CA GLY A 294 -27.95 3.93 -77.63
C GLY A 294 -29.33 3.79 -76.86
N GLY A 295 -30.11 4.89 -76.75
CA GLY A 295 -31.44 5.05 -76.08
C GLY A 295 -31.80 6.56 -75.89
N GLY A 296 -32.97 7.06 -75.41
CA GLY A 296 -34.29 6.51 -74.97
C GLY A 296 -35.21 7.64 -74.40
N GLU A 297 -36.55 7.48 -74.31
CA GLU A 297 -37.55 8.56 -73.99
C GLU A 297 -38.72 8.07 -73.06
N ALA A 298 -39.50 8.87 -72.30
CA ALA A 298 -40.40 10.01 -72.67
C ALA A 298 -40.74 11.00 -71.48
N PRO A 299 -41.43 12.17 -71.67
CA PRO A 299 -41.22 13.38 -70.83
C PRO A 299 -42.45 14.15 -70.26
N LYS A 300 -42.21 15.10 -69.32
CA LYS A 300 -42.62 16.54 -69.38
C LYS A 300 -42.18 17.44 -68.19
N GLU A 301 -41.58 18.61 -68.52
CA GLU A 301 -41.67 19.97 -67.90
C GLU A 301 -41.37 20.21 -66.37
N THR A 302 -40.77 21.31 -65.88
CA THR A 302 -40.21 22.55 -66.50
C THR A 302 -39.16 23.26 -65.59
N THR A 303 -37.93 23.53 -66.09
CA THR A 303 -37.05 24.74 -65.84
C THR A 303 -36.68 25.19 -64.40
N LYS A 304 -35.50 25.72 -63.98
CA LYS A 304 -34.17 26.22 -64.47
C LYS A 304 -33.23 26.24 -63.18
N ARG A 305 -31.95 26.64 -63.07
CA ARG A 305 -30.90 27.32 -63.89
C ARG A 305 -29.46 27.02 -63.35
N ALA A 306 -28.46 27.67 -63.96
CA ALA A 306 -26.99 27.78 -63.73
C ALA A 306 -26.50 28.35 -62.34
N LYS A 307 -25.19 28.35 -61.90
CA LYS A 307 -23.86 28.19 -62.58
C LYS A 307 -22.62 28.00 -61.61
N LYS A 308 -21.64 27.17 -62.01
CA LYS A 308 -20.14 27.26 -61.91
C LYS A 308 -19.32 27.74 -60.65
N LYS A 309 -18.43 26.84 -60.17
CA LYS A 309 -16.92 26.89 -60.01
C LYS A 309 -16.15 27.94 -59.14
N ARG A 310 -15.06 27.43 -58.52
CA ARG A 310 -13.74 28.07 -58.15
C ARG A 310 -13.72 29.05 -56.93
N LEU A 311 -12.58 29.50 -56.35
CA LEU A 311 -11.23 28.96 -55.98
C LEU A 311 -10.36 30.12 -55.37
N TYR A 312 -9.31 29.81 -54.59
CA TYR A 312 -8.15 30.68 -54.17
C TYR A 312 -8.30 31.76 -53.06
N TYR A 313 -7.48 31.59 -52.00
CA TYR A 313 -6.46 32.50 -51.40
C TYR A 313 -6.69 33.99 -51.06
N GLY A 314 -6.04 34.42 -49.95
CA GLY A 314 -5.87 35.80 -49.45
C GLY A 314 -6.35 35.93 -47.99
N VAL A 315 -5.56 36.20 -46.94
CA VAL A 315 -4.18 36.73 -46.75
C VAL A 315 -4.02 38.23 -47.04
N MET A 316 -4.46 39.10 -46.12
CA MET A 316 -3.57 39.98 -45.31
C MET A 316 -4.31 40.89 -44.30
N LYS A 317 -3.55 41.37 -43.28
CA LYS A 317 -3.41 42.75 -42.73
C LYS A 317 -4.44 43.84 -43.14
N SER A 318 -4.73 44.91 -42.37
CA SER A 318 -4.39 45.38 -41.00
C SER A 318 -5.00 46.79 -40.79
N GLY A 319 -5.16 47.26 -39.54
CA GLY A 319 -5.41 48.69 -39.21
C GLY A 319 -6.38 48.86 -38.02
N VAL A 320 -6.13 49.50 -36.86
CA VAL A 320 -5.24 50.59 -36.36
C VAL A 320 -5.90 51.98 -36.39
N ILE A 321 -5.93 52.66 -35.21
CA ILE A 321 -6.23 54.10 -34.96
C ILE A 321 -7.73 54.50 -35.16
N SER A 322 -8.41 55.30 -34.31
CA SER A 322 -8.06 56.08 -33.09
C SER A 322 -9.27 56.30 -32.14
N PRO A 323 -9.12 56.91 -30.94
CA PRO A 323 -10.18 57.09 -29.92
C PRO A 323 -10.90 58.47 -30.02
N PRO A 324 -11.85 58.80 -29.11
CA PRO A 324 -11.47 59.48 -27.86
C PRO A 324 -12.25 59.00 -26.61
N ALA A 325 -11.93 59.55 -25.43
CA ALA A 325 -12.57 59.24 -24.15
C ALA A 325 -13.66 60.26 -23.76
N ALA A 326 -14.67 59.82 -23.00
CA ALA A 326 -15.64 60.64 -22.28
C ALA A 326 -15.99 59.97 -20.93
N ASN A 327 -16.65 60.70 -20.02
CA ASN A 327 -16.66 60.40 -18.58
C ASN A 327 -18.08 60.46 -17.96
N GLN A 328 -18.20 60.01 -16.70
CA GLN A 328 -19.32 60.17 -15.75
C GLN A 328 -20.53 59.20 -15.84
N ARG A 329 -21.22 59.09 -14.70
CA ARG A 329 -22.36 58.20 -14.40
C ARG A 329 -23.66 59.01 -14.23
N PRO A 330 -24.85 58.39 -14.36
CA PRO A 330 -26.05 58.76 -13.61
C PRO A 330 -26.29 57.85 -12.38
N ASN A 331 -27.23 58.21 -11.49
CA ASN A 331 -27.42 57.60 -10.15
C ASN A 331 -28.84 57.06 -9.91
N GLY A 332 -28.95 55.89 -9.24
CA GLY A 332 -30.08 55.46 -8.39
C GLY A 332 -31.47 55.32 -9.06
N PRO A 333 -32.56 55.13 -8.27
CA PRO A 333 -32.65 54.77 -6.84
C PRO A 333 -32.77 53.21 -6.66
N TYR A 334 -32.87 52.56 -5.50
CA TYR A 334 -33.83 52.71 -4.38
C TYR A 334 -33.22 52.42 -2.99
N GLN A 335 -33.86 52.98 -1.95
CA GLN A 335 -33.63 52.74 -0.52
C GLN A 335 -35.01 52.52 0.17
N LEU A 336 -35.16 51.52 1.07
CA LEU A 336 -35.18 51.65 2.55
C LEU A 336 -36.41 52.45 3.07
N ILE A 337 -37.36 51.93 3.88
CA ILE A 337 -37.26 51.78 5.37
C ILE A 337 -38.55 51.12 6.00
N SER A 338 -38.38 50.06 6.83
CA SER A 338 -39.20 49.64 8.03
C SER A 338 -40.75 49.43 7.94
N ALA A 339 -41.52 48.92 8.93
CA ALA A 339 -41.27 48.45 10.32
C ALA A 339 -42.39 47.53 10.90
N VAL A 340 -42.11 46.88 12.05
CA VAL A 340 -43.04 46.53 13.18
C VAL A 340 -44.02 45.33 13.11
N TRP A 341 -44.20 44.71 14.29
CA TRP A 341 -45.02 43.57 14.75
C TRP A 341 -46.52 43.55 14.37
N PRO A 342 -47.20 42.36 14.43
CA PRO A 342 -47.96 41.98 15.65
C PRO A 342 -47.86 40.49 16.08
N THR A 343 -48.67 40.10 17.08
CA THR A 343 -48.56 38.98 18.04
C THR A 343 -49.36 37.69 17.72
N ASN A 344 -49.10 36.63 18.51
CA ASN A 344 -49.91 35.41 18.80
C ASN A 344 -51.44 35.63 18.96
N PRO A 345 -52.29 34.57 19.17
CA PRO A 345 -52.47 33.27 18.49
C PRO A 345 -53.98 32.98 18.16
N PRO A 346 -54.35 31.82 17.57
CA PRO A 346 -55.06 30.75 18.32
C PRO A 346 -54.65 29.31 17.86
N SER A 347 -54.77 28.17 18.57
CA SER A 347 -55.55 27.62 19.70
C SER A 347 -56.83 26.83 19.33
N PHE A 348 -57.01 25.64 19.95
CA PHE A 348 -58.16 24.70 19.88
C PHE A 348 -58.31 23.87 18.57
N LEU A 349 -58.92 22.66 18.54
CA LEU A 349 -59.57 21.80 19.58
C LEU A 349 -59.32 20.29 19.23
N PHE A 350 -59.19 19.45 20.27
CA PHE A 350 -59.75 18.09 20.53
C PHE A 350 -60.21 17.15 19.37
N SER A 351 -60.21 15.80 19.50
CA SER A 351 -59.71 14.86 20.54
C SER A 351 -60.00 13.39 20.18
N LEU A 352 -59.29 12.44 20.82
CA LEU A 352 -59.66 11.02 21.12
C LEU A 352 -60.10 10.11 19.95
N LEU A 353 -59.49 8.92 19.80
CA LEU A 353 -60.01 7.71 20.48
C LEU A 353 -58.96 6.59 20.72
N ILE A 354 -59.14 5.91 21.85
CA ILE A 354 -58.54 4.67 22.41
C ILE A 354 -59.71 3.65 22.53
N PRO A 355 -59.61 2.31 22.81
CA PRO A 355 -58.46 1.38 23.00
C PRO A 355 -58.15 0.54 21.71
N VAL A 356 -57.81 -0.77 21.60
CA VAL A 356 -57.86 -2.07 22.37
C VAL A 356 -56.80 -3.03 21.76
N ALA A 357 -56.18 -4.04 22.40
CA ALA A 357 -55.67 -4.31 23.76
C ALA A 357 -54.74 -5.56 23.69
N GLY A 358 -54.07 -5.95 24.78
CA GLY A 358 -53.34 -7.23 24.88
C GLY A 358 -54.25 -8.46 25.05
N PRO A 359 -53.71 -9.66 25.39
CA PRO A 359 -53.27 -9.83 26.78
C PRO A 359 -52.06 -10.78 27.03
N LEU A 360 -51.48 -10.64 28.25
CA LEU A 360 -50.97 -11.62 29.24
C LEU A 360 -50.43 -13.01 28.80
N ALA A 361 -49.54 -13.71 29.54
CA ALA A 361 -48.61 -13.50 30.67
C ALA A 361 -47.96 -14.90 30.99
N VAL A 362 -47.27 -15.25 32.09
CA VAL A 362 -46.85 -14.64 33.38
C VAL A 362 -45.55 -15.34 33.84
N VAL A 363 -44.75 -14.74 34.75
CA VAL A 363 -44.36 -15.32 36.06
C VAL A 363 -43.47 -14.32 36.84
N CYS A 364 -43.77 -14.21 38.15
CA CYS A 364 -43.07 -13.58 39.30
C CYS A 364 -41.93 -12.54 39.14
N GLY A 365 -41.88 -11.46 39.94
CA GLY A 365 -42.89 -11.02 40.92
C GLY A 365 -42.44 -9.99 42.00
N VAL A 366 -43.43 -9.60 42.83
CA VAL A 366 -43.33 -8.88 44.13
C VAL A 366 -42.99 -7.37 44.07
N ARG A 367 -43.36 -6.62 45.12
CA ARG A 367 -43.70 -5.17 45.08
C ARG A 367 -43.42 -4.44 46.41
N ARG A 368 -42.89 -3.20 46.33
CA ARG A 368 -43.02 -2.08 47.33
C ARG A 368 -42.40 -2.38 48.74
N LEU A 369 -42.30 -1.47 49.72
CA LEU A 369 -42.96 -0.18 50.01
C LEU A 369 -42.13 0.68 51.01
N LEU A 370 -41.99 2.01 50.82
CA LEU A 370 -42.41 3.09 51.75
C LEU A 370 -42.11 4.51 51.24
N LEU A 371 -42.56 5.55 51.98
CA LEU A 371 -42.59 6.96 51.56
C LEU A 371 -42.62 7.94 52.76
N LEU A 372 -42.01 9.13 52.61
CA LEU A 372 -42.29 10.45 53.23
C LEU A 372 -42.46 10.68 54.76
N LEU A 373 -41.61 11.58 55.29
CA LEU A 373 -41.89 12.70 56.23
C LEU A 373 -40.95 13.87 55.79
N LEU A 374 -41.25 15.18 55.63
CA LEU A 374 -42.21 16.19 56.15
C LEU A 374 -41.64 17.17 57.23
N LEU A 375 -41.02 18.27 56.75
CA LEU A 375 -41.17 19.71 57.16
C LEU A 375 -41.00 20.17 58.66
N PRO A 376 -40.81 21.48 58.99
CA PRO A 376 -40.03 22.56 58.34
C PRO A 376 -39.32 23.59 59.30
N SER A 377 -38.62 24.58 58.71
CA SER A 377 -38.58 26.04 59.08
C SER A 377 -37.50 26.65 60.03
N LEU A 378 -37.35 27.99 59.87
CA LEU A 378 -36.78 29.05 60.75
C LEU A 378 -35.26 29.44 60.76
N SER A 379 -34.96 30.52 60.00
CA SER A 379 -34.54 31.86 60.50
C SER A 379 -33.11 32.18 61.04
N LEU A 380 -32.38 33.03 60.28
CA LEU A 380 -31.45 34.14 60.65
C LEU A 380 -30.21 33.91 61.58
N SER A 381 -29.12 34.64 61.30
CA SER A 381 -28.51 35.67 62.21
C SER A 381 -26.96 35.74 62.31
N LEU A 382 -26.37 36.74 61.63
CA LEU A 382 -25.34 37.71 62.09
C LEU A 382 -23.89 37.31 62.53
N PHE A 383 -22.93 37.99 61.89
CA PHE A 383 -21.79 38.75 62.49
C PHE A 383 -20.53 38.07 63.08
N ARG A 384 -19.39 38.15 62.34
CA ARG A 384 -18.30 39.16 62.55
C ARG A 384 -17.00 38.80 61.78
N PHE A 385 -16.59 39.60 60.79
CA PHE A 385 -15.49 40.57 60.95
C PHE A 385 -15.42 41.56 59.76
N ARG A 386 -14.64 42.64 59.88
CA ARG A 386 -14.55 43.73 58.90
C ARG A 386 -13.11 44.27 58.87
N ARG A 387 -12.62 44.69 57.69
CA ARG A 387 -11.22 45.07 57.35
C ARG A 387 -10.29 43.84 57.26
N LEU A 388 -9.27 43.82 56.39
CA LEU A 388 -8.78 44.86 55.45
C LEU A 388 -9.17 44.61 53.98
N LEU A 389 -8.67 45.49 53.08
CA LEU A 389 -8.66 45.38 51.61
C LEU A 389 -10.03 45.36 50.88
N ARG A 390 -10.58 46.56 50.71
CA ARG A 390 -11.08 47.01 49.39
C ARG A 390 -10.08 48.00 48.81
N PHE A 391 -9.77 47.92 47.51
CA PHE A 391 -10.06 49.00 46.55
C PHE A 391 -9.63 48.61 45.13
N PHE A 392 -10.50 48.92 44.15
CA PHE A 392 -10.33 48.74 42.69
C PHE A 392 -10.17 47.28 42.19
N PHE A 393 -10.72 46.85 41.05
CA PHE A 393 -11.53 47.54 40.02
C PHE A 393 -12.92 46.91 39.81
N SER A 394 -13.76 47.61 39.04
CA SER A 394 -15.06 47.19 38.52
C SER A 394 -15.14 47.67 37.04
N SER A 395 -15.96 47.15 36.11
CA SER A 395 -16.89 46.01 36.10
C SER A 395 -17.08 45.51 34.65
N SER A 396 -16.99 44.19 34.42
CA SER A 396 -17.83 43.45 33.44
C SER A 396 -17.74 43.86 31.94
N PRO A 397 -18.51 43.23 31.02
CA PRO A 397 -18.24 41.86 30.58
C PRO A 397 -18.30 41.68 29.03
N LEU A 398 -17.78 40.54 28.53
CA LEU A 398 -18.45 39.63 27.57
C LEU A 398 -17.46 38.61 26.97
N LEU A 399 -17.63 37.34 27.34
CA LEU A 399 -17.09 36.19 26.61
C LEU A 399 -18.18 35.10 26.60
N LEU A 400 -18.37 34.45 25.46
CA LEU A 400 -19.33 33.34 25.29
C LEU A 400 -18.57 32.01 25.41
N GLU A 401 -18.84 31.27 26.47
CA GLU A 401 -18.32 29.91 26.66
C GLU A 401 -19.12 28.89 25.81
N PRO A 402 -18.48 28.05 24.98
CA PRO A 402 -19.08 26.85 24.44
C PRO A 402 -19.11 25.71 25.48
N GLN A 403 -20.09 24.82 25.37
CA GLN A 403 -20.37 23.77 26.36
C GLN A 403 -19.26 22.69 26.44
N PRO A 404 -18.85 22.24 27.65
CA PRO A 404 -18.01 21.05 27.82
C PRO A 404 -18.84 19.76 27.68
N CYS A 405 -18.41 18.84 26.81
CA CYS A 405 -19.07 17.55 26.65
C CYS A 405 -18.69 16.57 27.78
N ARG A 406 -19.66 15.82 28.31
CA ARG A 406 -19.43 14.83 29.38
C ARG A 406 -18.88 13.51 28.81
N VAL A 407 -17.62 13.20 29.11
CA VAL A 407 -17.11 11.83 29.12
C VAL A 407 -16.96 11.37 30.57
N ARG A 408 -17.32 10.12 30.88
CA ARG A 408 -17.17 9.54 32.22
C ARG A 408 -15.71 9.19 32.48
N GLY A 409 -15.09 9.85 33.46
CA GLY A 409 -13.86 9.39 34.07
C GLY A 409 -14.16 8.57 35.33
N ASP A 410 -13.70 7.33 35.35
CA ASP A 410 -13.58 6.45 36.52
C ASP A 410 -12.45 5.43 36.21
N ILE A 411 -11.85 4.83 37.25
CA ILE A 411 -10.69 3.91 37.16
C ILE A 411 -9.36 4.58 36.76
N TRP A 412 -8.74 5.31 37.69
CA TRP A 412 -7.30 5.60 37.70
C TRP A 412 -6.75 5.64 39.14
N PHE A 413 -6.76 4.50 39.85
CA PHE A 413 -6.10 4.39 41.18
C PHE A 413 -5.77 2.94 41.60
N LEU A 414 -5.13 2.15 40.72
CA LEU A 414 -4.63 0.80 41.05
C LEU A 414 -3.54 0.33 40.05
N ALA A 415 -2.42 1.08 40.00
CA ALA A 415 -1.30 0.83 39.06
C ALA A 415 0.10 0.92 39.70
N THR A 416 0.20 0.64 41.01
CA THR A 416 1.46 0.47 41.75
C THR A 416 1.53 -0.95 42.32
N PHE A 417 2.72 -1.57 42.26
CA PHE A 417 3.00 -2.97 42.61
C PHE A 417 2.47 -4.04 41.63
N LEU A 418 2.95 -3.98 40.38
CA LEU A 418 3.23 -5.18 39.56
C LEU A 418 4.73 -5.20 39.21
N PRO A 419 5.38 -6.37 39.11
CA PRO A 419 6.83 -6.46 38.84
C PRO A 419 7.14 -5.99 37.41
N GLN A 420 8.09 -5.06 37.27
CA GLN A 420 8.34 -4.32 36.02
C GLN A 420 8.98 -5.13 34.87
N ASP A 421 9.35 -6.39 35.10
CA ASP A 421 10.47 -7.01 34.38
C ASP A 421 10.08 -8.08 33.33
N ARG A 422 8.84 -8.08 32.84
CA ARG A 422 8.39 -9.00 31.76
C ARG A 422 7.58 -8.35 30.63
N THR A 423 7.45 -7.02 30.60
CA THR A 423 6.79 -6.31 29.49
C THR A 423 7.84 -5.95 28.44
N LEU A 424 7.82 -6.57 27.26
CA LEU A 424 8.50 -6.00 26.09
C LEU A 424 7.72 -4.76 25.64
N TYR A 425 8.22 -3.58 26.00
CA TYR A 425 7.83 -2.32 25.38
C TYR A 425 8.02 -2.39 23.86
N LEU A 426 7.15 -1.75 23.08
CA LEU A 426 7.15 -1.81 21.60
C LEU A 426 8.53 -1.55 21.00
N THR A 427 9.26 -0.55 21.51
CA THR A 427 10.62 -0.22 21.07
C THR A 427 11.63 -1.36 21.24
N ARG A 428 11.43 -2.31 22.16
CA ARG A 428 12.29 -3.50 22.29
C ARG A 428 12.08 -4.49 21.14
N LEU A 429 10.88 -4.52 20.52
CA LEU A 429 10.61 -5.33 19.33
C LEU A 429 11.27 -4.72 18.08
N ASP A 430 11.20 -3.39 17.93
CA ASP A 430 11.87 -2.68 16.83
C ASP A 430 13.39 -2.92 16.83
N LYS A 431 14.01 -2.84 18.01
CA LYS A 431 15.45 -3.07 18.21
C LYS A 431 15.83 -4.53 17.91
N LEU A 432 14.97 -5.50 18.28
CA LEU A 432 15.15 -6.91 17.92
C LEU A 432 15.04 -7.15 16.41
N ALA A 433 14.12 -6.46 15.71
CA ALA A 433 14.03 -6.51 14.26
C ALA A 433 15.29 -5.93 13.58
N ILE A 434 15.81 -4.80 14.09
CA ILE A 434 17.08 -4.22 13.63
C ILE A 434 18.25 -5.18 13.85
N SER A 435 18.31 -5.85 15.01
CA SER A 435 19.34 -6.87 15.30
C SER A 435 19.30 -8.03 14.31
N GLN A 436 18.12 -8.56 13.98
CA GLN A 436 17.97 -9.61 12.97
C GLN A 436 18.37 -9.16 11.56
N LEU A 437 18.02 -7.93 11.17
CA LEU A 437 18.44 -7.34 9.89
C LEU A 437 19.96 -7.06 9.85
N GLY A 438 20.54 -6.64 10.98
CA GLY A 438 21.98 -6.46 11.16
C GLY A 438 22.73 -7.77 11.00
N PHE A 439 22.29 -8.84 11.68
CA PHE A 439 22.88 -10.18 11.54
C PHE A 439 22.73 -10.73 10.11
N LEU A 440 21.62 -10.46 9.41
CA LEU A 440 21.48 -10.79 7.99
C LEU A 440 22.50 -10.03 7.11
N ALA A 441 22.76 -8.75 7.40
CA ALA A 441 23.77 -7.95 6.71
C ALA A 441 25.21 -8.41 7.05
N GLN A 442 25.51 -8.74 8.31
CA GLN A 442 26.78 -9.35 8.72
C GLN A 442 27.02 -10.68 7.98
N ARG A 443 26.01 -11.56 7.89
CA ARG A 443 26.06 -12.81 7.09
C ARG A 443 26.19 -12.60 5.58
N ARG A 444 25.91 -11.41 5.05
CA ARG A 444 26.16 -11.02 3.66
C ARG A 444 27.60 -10.51 3.50
N LEU A 445 28.04 -9.64 4.40
CA LEU A 445 29.41 -9.10 4.45
C LEU A 445 30.46 -10.21 4.62
N ALA A 446 30.25 -11.14 5.55
CA ALA A 446 31.14 -12.27 5.84
C ALA A 446 31.31 -13.29 4.68
N ARG A 447 30.62 -13.08 3.54
CA ARG A 447 30.80 -13.86 2.30
C ARG A 447 31.04 -12.98 1.05
N GLY A 448 31.56 -11.76 1.23
CA GLY A 448 31.97 -10.87 0.13
C GLY A 448 30.85 -10.09 -0.56
N VAL A 449 29.63 -10.04 0.00
CA VAL A 449 28.54 -9.25 -0.62
C VAL A 449 28.68 -7.77 -0.27
N ARG A 450 28.86 -6.92 -1.29
CA ARG A 450 28.78 -5.46 -1.15
C ARG A 450 27.37 -5.05 -0.69
N LEU A 451 27.26 -4.48 0.50
CA LEU A 451 25.97 -4.18 1.13
C LEU A 451 25.25 -2.99 0.47
N ASN A 452 23.93 -3.06 0.38
CA ASN A 452 23.08 -1.93 -0.01
C ASN A 452 22.81 -0.98 1.17
N HIS A 453 22.12 0.14 0.90
CA HIS A 453 21.82 1.17 1.91
C HIS A 453 21.13 0.60 3.17
N ALA A 454 20.08 -0.20 3.01
CA ALA A 454 19.32 -0.75 4.15
C ALA A 454 20.14 -1.77 4.95
N GLU A 455 21.00 -2.54 4.28
CA GLU A 455 21.90 -3.51 4.91
C GLU A 455 23.02 -2.82 5.69
N ALA A 456 23.63 -1.77 5.13
CA ALA A 456 24.62 -0.96 5.82
C ALA A 456 24.03 -0.23 7.04
N VAL A 457 22.81 0.32 6.91
CA VAL A 457 22.06 0.90 8.03
C VAL A 457 21.80 -0.14 9.12
N ALA A 458 21.30 -1.32 8.75
CA ALA A 458 20.97 -2.36 9.73
C ALA A 458 22.21 -2.89 10.46
N LEU A 459 23.31 -3.15 9.75
CA LEU A 459 24.57 -3.60 10.34
C LEU A 459 25.12 -2.57 11.33
N ILE A 460 25.33 -1.32 10.89
CA ILE A 460 25.91 -0.28 11.76
C ILE A 460 24.99 -0.01 12.95
N SER A 461 23.67 0.05 12.74
CA SER A 461 22.71 0.24 13.84
C SER A 461 22.70 -0.92 14.84
N SER A 462 22.89 -2.16 14.38
CA SER A 462 22.95 -3.35 15.25
C SER A 462 24.25 -3.38 16.05
N ASN A 463 25.40 -3.22 15.39
CA ASN A 463 26.71 -3.26 16.06
C ASN A 463 26.85 -2.12 17.09
N LEU A 464 26.32 -0.94 16.79
CA LEU A 464 26.25 0.16 17.77
C LEU A 464 25.36 -0.20 18.97
N GLN A 465 24.25 -0.92 18.79
CA GLN A 465 23.41 -1.37 19.92
C GLN A 465 24.14 -2.38 20.82
N GLU A 466 24.91 -3.32 20.25
CA GLU A 466 25.75 -4.24 21.03
C GLU A 466 26.86 -3.49 21.79
N LEU A 467 27.58 -2.57 21.14
CA LEU A 467 28.63 -1.77 21.78
C LEU A 467 28.08 -0.81 22.86
N ILE A 468 26.82 -0.34 22.73
CA ILE A 468 26.10 0.38 23.79
C ILE A 468 25.74 -0.56 24.94
N ARG A 469 25.28 -1.78 24.62
CA ARG A 469 24.92 -2.81 25.61
C ARG A 469 26.12 -3.25 26.44
N ASP A 470 27.32 -3.31 25.86
CA ASP A 470 28.57 -3.59 26.58
C ASP A 470 28.95 -2.46 27.57
N GLY A 471 28.54 -1.22 27.30
CA GLY A 471 28.69 -0.09 28.22
C GLY A 471 30.10 0.47 28.37
N HIS A 472 31.07 -0.02 27.59
CA HIS A 472 32.49 0.41 27.64
C HIS A 472 32.78 1.74 26.92
N TYR A 473 31.85 2.22 26.08
CA TYR A 473 32.06 3.36 25.18
C TYR A 473 31.09 4.52 25.46
N SER A 474 31.55 5.76 25.29
CA SER A 474 30.68 6.93 25.31
C SER A 474 29.97 7.13 23.96
N VAL A 475 28.97 8.01 23.94
CA VAL A 475 28.32 8.45 22.69
C VAL A 475 29.35 8.97 21.67
N ALA A 476 30.36 9.74 22.09
CA ALA A 476 31.37 10.31 21.18
C ALA A 476 32.32 9.25 20.58
N ASP A 477 32.66 8.21 21.35
CA ASP A 477 33.44 7.07 20.85
C ASP A 477 32.63 6.32 19.79
N LEU A 478 31.35 6.06 20.05
CA LEU A 478 30.45 5.35 19.14
C LEU A 478 30.14 6.13 17.86
N MET A 479 30.00 7.46 17.95
CA MET A 479 29.94 8.37 16.78
C MET A 479 31.17 8.29 15.89
N SER A 480 32.32 7.88 16.44
CA SER A 480 33.59 7.72 15.73
C SER A 480 33.74 6.29 15.21
N ILE A 481 33.53 5.27 16.05
CA ILE A 481 33.58 3.84 15.73
C ILE A 481 32.62 3.50 14.57
N GLY A 482 31.40 4.04 14.58
CA GLY A 482 30.42 3.82 13.52
C GLY A 482 30.86 4.25 12.11
N LYS A 483 31.87 5.13 11.99
CA LYS A 483 32.45 5.54 10.70
C LYS A 483 33.55 4.62 10.17
N THR A 484 33.99 3.67 11.00
CA THR A 484 35.12 2.76 10.71
C THR A 484 34.68 1.38 10.26
N MET A 485 33.43 0.96 10.53
CA MET A 485 32.97 -0.40 10.26
C MET A 485 32.94 -0.75 8.76
N LEU A 486 32.51 0.17 7.89
CA LEU A 486 32.30 -0.10 6.46
C LEU A 486 32.95 0.98 5.60
N GLY A 487 33.83 0.56 4.68
CA GLY A 487 34.40 1.41 3.64
C GLY A 487 33.67 1.30 2.29
N ARG A 488 34.04 2.15 1.32
CA ARG A 488 33.47 2.18 -0.04
C ARG A 488 33.51 0.82 -0.77
N ARG A 489 34.49 -0.04 -0.47
CA ARG A 489 34.58 -1.43 -0.98
C ARG A 489 33.45 -2.32 -0.48
N HIS A 490 33.06 -2.17 0.78
CA HIS A 490 32.11 -3.04 1.49
C HIS A 490 30.64 -2.75 1.19
N VAL A 491 30.35 -1.66 0.47
CA VAL A 491 29.00 -1.20 0.13
C VAL A 491 28.86 -0.95 -1.37
N LEU A 492 27.63 -0.86 -1.87
CA LEU A 492 27.35 -0.43 -3.25
C LEU A 492 27.72 1.06 -3.45
N PRO A 493 28.10 1.52 -4.67
CA PRO A 493 28.62 2.88 -4.88
C PRO A 493 27.69 4.03 -4.48
N SER A 494 26.38 3.80 -4.48
CA SER A 494 25.36 4.79 -4.05
C SER A 494 25.20 4.92 -2.53
N VAL A 495 25.77 4.01 -1.73
CA VAL A 495 25.59 4.01 -0.27
C VAL A 495 26.24 5.22 0.41
N PRO A 496 27.51 5.62 0.13
CA PRO A 496 28.12 6.81 0.74
C PRO A 496 27.35 8.13 0.53
N PHE A 497 26.56 8.21 -0.56
CA PHE A 497 25.79 9.41 -0.92
C PHE A 497 24.34 9.37 -0.45
N THR A 498 23.78 8.17 -0.21
CA THR A 498 22.42 8.01 0.34
C THR A 498 22.44 7.88 1.86
N LEU A 499 23.50 7.31 2.44
CA LEU A 499 23.74 7.17 3.87
C LEU A 499 24.69 8.26 4.37
N ILE A 500 24.21 9.51 4.35
CA ILE A 500 24.96 10.67 4.86
C ILE A 500 24.92 10.79 6.39
N GLU A 501 23.92 10.20 7.04
CA GLU A 501 23.74 10.19 8.49
C GLU A 501 23.01 8.92 8.92
N LEU A 502 23.41 8.35 10.06
CA LEU A 502 22.74 7.24 10.71
C LEU A 502 22.46 7.60 12.18
N GLN A 503 21.23 7.39 12.63
CA GLN A 503 20.79 7.66 14.00
C GLN A 503 20.35 6.37 14.70
N VAL A 504 20.85 6.12 15.90
CA VAL A 504 20.45 4.97 16.72
C VAL A 504 20.42 5.31 18.21
N GLU A 505 19.25 5.13 18.83
CA GLU A 505 19.13 5.15 20.30
C GLU A 505 19.55 3.80 20.91
N GLY A 506 20.17 3.82 22.08
CA GLY A 506 20.43 2.62 22.88
C GLY A 506 20.50 2.93 24.38
N THR A 507 20.30 1.91 25.22
CA THR A 507 20.36 2.05 26.68
C THR A 507 21.77 1.75 27.18
N PHE A 508 22.53 2.82 27.40
CA PHE A 508 23.82 2.82 28.10
C PHE A 508 23.62 2.54 29.60
N PRO A 509 24.70 2.23 30.37
CA PRO A 509 24.64 2.11 31.82
C PRO A 509 24.04 3.33 32.56
N THR A 510 24.08 4.53 31.96
CA THR A 510 23.51 5.77 32.51
C THR A 510 22.12 6.14 31.97
N GLY A 511 21.52 5.32 31.10
CA GLY A 511 20.20 5.57 30.50
C GLY A 511 20.19 5.51 28.97
N THR A 512 19.07 5.91 28.36
CA THR A 512 18.95 5.93 26.88
C THR A 512 19.55 7.21 26.29
N TYR A 513 20.45 7.06 25.32
CA TYR A 513 21.01 8.18 24.55
C TYR A 513 20.97 7.88 23.05
N LEU A 514 20.95 8.96 22.26
CA LEU A 514 21.06 8.93 20.81
C LEU A 514 22.55 8.97 20.38
N VAL A 515 22.94 8.06 19.48
CA VAL A 515 24.21 8.11 18.74
C VAL A 515 23.92 8.49 17.29
N THR A 516 24.58 9.54 16.80
CA THR A 516 24.44 10.02 15.41
C THR A 516 25.77 9.91 14.66
N VAL A 517 25.86 8.99 13.72
CA VAL A 517 27.04 8.78 12.88
C VAL A 517 26.88 9.57 11.59
N HIS A 518 27.50 10.76 11.50
CA HIS A 518 27.57 11.55 10.27
C HIS A 518 28.64 10.98 9.32
N HIS A 519 28.27 10.72 8.07
CA HIS A 519 29.04 10.00 7.05
C HIS A 519 29.63 8.66 7.55
N PRO A 520 28.79 7.62 7.76
CA PRO A 520 29.24 6.31 8.23
C PRO A 520 30.20 5.59 7.28
N ILE A 521 30.13 5.86 5.96
CA ILE A 521 31.08 5.34 4.97
C ILE A 521 32.11 6.43 4.67
N SER A 522 33.19 6.48 5.46
CA SER A 522 34.16 7.59 5.44
C SER A 522 35.49 7.28 4.72
N SER A 523 35.78 6.01 4.47
CA SER A 523 37.05 5.46 3.96
C SER A 523 36.84 4.49 2.79
N ASP A 524 37.89 4.10 2.08
CA ASP A 524 37.81 3.06 1.03
C ASP A 524 37.59 1.67 1.62
N ASP A 525 38.34 1.36 2.68
CA ASP A 525 38.31 0.11 3.43
C ASP A 525 37.71 0.34 4.83
N GLY A 526 37.29 -0.72 5.52
CA GLY A 526 36.64 -0.66 6.82
C GLY A 526 37.06 -1.80 7.74
N ASP A 527 36.99 -1.55 9.04
CA ASP A 527 37.31 -2.50 10.10
C ASP A 527 36.24 -3.60 10.17
N LEU A 528 36.51 -4.72 9.48
CA LEU A 528 35.59 -5.84 9.38
C LEU A 528 35.44 -6.64 10.69
N GLU A 529 36.39 -6.56 11.63
CA GLU A 529 36.21 -7.10 12.97
C GLU A 529 35.14 -6.30 13.73
N LYS A 530 35.19 -4.96 13.68
CA LYS A 530 34.13 -4.08 14.21
C LYS A 530 32.82 -4.21 13.43
N ALA A 531 32.85 -4.53 12.13
CA ALA A 531 31.66 -4.77 11.31
C ALA A 531 30.98 -6.12 11.59
N LEU A 532 31.72 -7.10 12.11
CA LEU A 532 31.21 -8.43 12.48
C LEU A 532 31.15 -8.63 14.02
N TYR A 533 31.28 -7.56 14.78
CA TYR A 533 31.21 -7.58 16.25
C TYR A 533 29.91 -8.24 16.75
N GLY A 534 30.02 -9.04 17.81
CA GLY A 534 28.91 -9.83 18.38
C GLY A 534 28.38 -10.98 17.51
N SER A 535 28.77 -11.08 16.23
CA SER A 535 28.16 -12.04 15.29
C SER A 535 28.71 -13.46 15.35
N PHE A 536 29.93 -13.62 15.89
CA PHE A 536 30.74 -14.85 15.83
C PHE A 536 30.98 -15.42 14.41
N LEU A 537 30.79 -14.60 13.37
CA LEU A 537 31.11 -14.95 11.99
C LEU A 537 32.61 -14.76 11.70
N PRO A 538 33.22 -15.55 10.81
CA PRO A 538 34.58 -15.32 10.37
C PRO A 538 34.69 -14.03 9.57
N VAL A 539 35.80 -13.29 9.77
CA VAL A 539 36.16 -12.16 8.92
C VAL A 539 36.50 -12.67 7.52
N PRO A 540 35.91 -12.12 6.44
CA PRO A 540 36.24 -12.54 5.09
C PRO A 540 37.65 -12.04 4.70
N PRO A 541 38.35 -12.72 3.78
CA PRO A 541 39.66 -12.27 3.32
C PRO A 541 39.53 -10.97 2.50
N SER A 542 40.58 -10.15 2.51
CA SER A 542 40.57 -8.79 1.92
C SER A 542 40.37 -8.75 0.39
N ASP A 543 40.61 -9.87 -0.30
CA ASP A 543 40.36 -10.03 -1.74
C ASP A 543 38.89 -10.32 -2.07
N ALA A 544 38.06 -10.68 -1.08
CA ALA A 544 36.61 -10.87 -1.27
C ALA A 544 35.87 -9.58 -1.67
N PHE A 545 36.50 -8.40 -1.48
CA PHE A 545 35.98 -7.10 -1.92
C PHE A 545 37.01 -6.40 -2.81
N PRO A 546 36.75 -6.22 -4.13
CA PRO A 546 37.69 -5.52 -5.01
C PRO A 546 37.79 -4.03 -4.65
N ASP A 547 38.86 -3.37 -5.10
CA ASP A 547 39.08 -1.94 -4.92
C ASP A 547 37.96 -1.07 -5.53
N PRO A 548 37.64 0.09 -4.92
CA PRO A 548 36.54 0.94 -5.38
C PRO A 548 37.02 1.78 -6.56
N LYS A 549 36.36 1.64 -7.71
CA LYS A 549 36.75 2.42 -8.90
C LYS A 549 36.28 3.87 -8.77
N PRO A 550 37.13 4.88 -9.05
CA PRO A 550 36.70 6.30 -9.00
C PRO A 550 35.50 6.60 -9.92
N GLU A 551 35.42 5.93 -11.08
CA GLU A 551 34.32 6.06 -12.05
C GLU A 551 32.94 5.64 -11.50
N ASP A 552 32.89 4.86 -10.41
CA ASP A 552 31.62 4.43 -9.79
C ASP A 552 31.02 5.53 -8.87
N TYR A 553 31.81 6.54 -8.46
CA TYR A 553 31.44 7.53 -7.41
C TYR A 553 31.31 8.96 -7.94
N GLU A 554 31.24 9.16 -9.27
CA GLU A 554 30.98 10.47 -9.88
C GLU A 554 29.63 11.04 -9.43
N LEU A 555 29.57 12.34 -9.13
CA LEU A 555 28.35 12.97 -8.61
C LEU A 555 27.14 12.83 -9.54
N GLU A 556 27.34 12.94 -10.86
CA GLU A 556 26.29 12.76 -11.86
C GLU A 556 25.78 11.30 -11.93
N LYS A 557 26.61 10.33 -11.49
CA LYS A 557 26.22 8.92 -11.37
C LYS A 557 25.38 8.63 -10.12
N MET A 558 25.23 9.57 -9.18
CA MET A 558 24.57 9.30 -7.89
C MET A 558 23.06 9.48 -7.88
N PRO A 559 22.32 8.71 -7.05
CA PRO A 559 20.86 8.80 -7.00
C PRO A 559 20.38 10.12 -6.43
N GLY A 560 19.45 10.79 -7.11
CA GLY A 560 18.96 12.10 -6.66
C GLY A 560 19.93 13.27 -6.88
N ALA A 561 21.00 13.07 -7.66
CA ALA A 561 21.97 14.11 -7.98
C ALA A 561 21.31 15.36 -8.59
N VAL A 562 21.81 16.53 -8.21
CA VAL A 562 21.39 17.84 -8.75
C VAL A 562 22.57 18.46 -9.48
N ILE A 563 22.35 18.92 -10.71
CA ILE A 563 23.33 19.70 -11.49
C ILE A 563 22.76 21.11 -11.67
N PRO A 564 23.23 22.10 -10.90
CA PRO A 564 22.84 23.49 -11.07
C PRO A 564 23.36 24.08 -12.38
N VAL A 565 22.70 25.12 -12.90
CA VAL A 565 23.21 25.88 -14.06
C VAL A 565 24.58 26.50 -13.71
N LYS A 566 25.59 26.23 -14.55
CA LYS A 566 27.00 26.58 -14.27
C LYS A 566 27.24 28.08 -14.43
N ASN A 567 28.10 28.62 -13.56
CA ASN A 567 28.58 30.02 -13.55
C ASN A 567 27.50 31.11 -13.34
N GLU A 568 26.29 30.74 -12.92
CA GLU A 568 25.22 31.68 -12.62
C GLU A 568 25.12 31.95 -11.11
N ARG A 569 24.84 33.21 -10.74
CA ARG A 569 24.57 33.62 -9.35
C ARG A 569 23.14 34.14 -9.25
N ILE A 570 22.43 33.72 -8.20
CA ILE A 570 21.06 34.15 -7.93
C ILE A 570 21.10 35.45 -7.14
N THR A 571 20.47 36.49 -7.70
CA THR A 571 20.29 37.80 -7.07
C THR A 571 19.05 37.81 -6.20
N LEU A 572 19.22 38.08 -4.91
CA LEU A 572 18.11 38.13 -3.96
C LEU A 572 17.46 39.52 -3.92
N ASN A 573 16.17 39.57 -3.60
CA ASN A 573 15.40 40.79 -3.32
C ASN A 573 15.59 41.87 -4.41
N ALA A 574 15.56 41.45 -5.68
CA ALA A 574 15.85 42.30 -6.84
C ALA A 574 14.89 43.51 -6.92
N GLY A 575 15.38 44.65 -7.38
CA GLY A 575 14.61 45.89 -7.51
C GLY A 575 14.24 46.62 -6.21
N ARG A 576 14.41 46.00 -5.04
CA ARG A 576 14.10 46.63 -3.74
C ARG A 576 15.21 47.58 -3.27
N LYS A 577 14.83 48.68 -2.61
CA LYS A 577 15.76 49.67 -2.04
C LYS A 577 16.62 49.05 -0.94
N ARG A 578 17.85 49.55 -0.81
CA ARG A 578 18.86 49.03 0.12
C ARG A 578 19.56 50.15 0.87
N ILE A 579 19.99 49.83 2.09
CA ILE A 579 20.83 50.68 2.93
C ILE A 579 21.90 49.83 3.62
N LYS A 580 23.01 50.45 4.00
CA LYS A 580 23.94 49.89 4.99
C LYS A 580 23.77 50.63 6.31
N LEU A 581 23.83 49.90 7.43
CA LEU A 581 23.83 50.45 8.79
C LEU A 581 24.91 49.76 9.62
N LYS A 582 25.62 50.54 10.43
CA LYS A 582 26.54 50.04 11.46
C LYS A 582 25.75 49.72 12.73
N VAL A 583 25.85 48.47 13.18
CA VAL A 583 25.08 47.94 14.32
C VAL A 583 26.04 47.42 15.38
N MET A 584 25.94 47.96 16.59
CA MET A 584 26.76 47.58 17.76
C MET A 584 25.89 46.88 18.81
N SER A 585 26.32 45.72 19.29
CA SER A 585 25.74 45.10 20.49
C SER A 585 26.36 45.68 21.75
N LYS A 586 25.53 46.21 22.66
CA LYS A 586 25.90 46.46 24.05
C LYS A 586 25.30 45.46 25.03
N GLY A 587 24.69 44.39 24.51
CA GLY A 587 24.18 43.30 25.33
C GLY A 587 25.31 42.52 25.99
N ASP A 588 25.04 42.00 27.17
CA ASP A 588 25.84 41.03 27.93
C ASP A 588 25.73 39.60 27.36
N ARG A 589 24.83 39.38 26.40
CA ARG A 589 24.51 38.09 25.76
C ARG A 589 24.50 38.23 24.24
N PRO A 590 24.75 37.14 23.48
CA PRO A 590 24.66 37.14 22.02
C PRO A 590 23.24 37.45 21.53
N ILE A 591 23.15 38.21 20.44
CA ILE A 591 21.91 38.60 19.77
C ILE A 591 21.97 38.12 18.32
N GLN A 592 20.93 37.44 17.84
CA GLN A 592 20.91 36.84 16.51
C GLN A 592 19.60 37.19 15.79
N VAL A 593 19.71 37.86 14.64
CA VAL A 593 18.59 38.46 13.90
C VAL A 593 18.37 37.72 12.58
N GLY A 594 17.20 37.12 12.42
CA GLY A 594 16.81 36.39 11.22
C GLY A 594 16.49 37.27 10.01
N SER A 595 16.75 36.77 8.81
CA SER A 595 16.57 37.42 7.50
C SER A 595 15.31 38.29 7.38
N HIS A 596 14.15 37.75 7.77
CA HIS A 596 12.84 38.38 7.61
C HIS A 596 12.36 39.20 8.81
N TYR A 597 13.17 39.33 9.86
CA TYR A 597 12.79 40.08 11.06
C TYR A 597 12.82 41.60 10.79
N HIS A 598 11.75 42.31 11.15
CA HIS A 598 11.64 43.77 11.02
C HIS A 598 12.77 44.46 11.80
N PHE A 599 13.71 45.11 11.12
CA PHE A 599 15.00 45.42 11.74
C PHE A 599 14.88 46.49 12.85
N ILE A 600 13.93 47.41 12.71
CA ILE A 600 13.57 48.39 13.76
C ILE A 600 13.10 47.75 15.07
N GLU A 601 12.42 46.59 15.01
CA GLU A 601 11.88 45.86 16.17
C GLU A 601 12.96 45.07 16.94
N THR A 602 14.22 45.04 16.48
CA THR A 602 15.27 44.19 17.05
C THR A 602 15.64 44.58 18.49
N ASN A 603 16.24 43.64 19.24
CA ASN A 603 16.56 43.74 20.67
C ASN A 603 17.02 45.17 21.10
N PRO A 604 16.50 45.73 22.22
CA PRO A 604 16.85 47.06 22.72
C PRO A 604 18.36 47.34 22.84
N GLN A 605 19.19 46.33 23.08
CA GLN A 605 20.64 46.46 23.30
C GLN A 605 21.47 46.57 22.01
N LEU A 606 20.84 46.48 20.82
CA LEU A 606 21.47 46.82 19.55
C LEU A 606 21.40 48.33 19.29
N HIS A 607 22.55 48.99 19.29
CA HIS A 607 22.73 50.39 18.93
C HIS A 607 22.91 50.56 17.42
N PHE A 608 21.97 51.28 16.78
CA PHE A 608 22.01 51.69 15.38
C PHE A 608 20.96 52.77 15.09
N ASP A 609 20.92 53.28 13.86
CA ASP A 609 19.88 54.20 13.41
C ASP A 609 18.57 53.45 13.12
N ARG A 610 17.70 53.39 14.14
CA ARG A 610 16.39 52.74 14.07
C ARG A 610 15.42 53.42 13.11
N LEU A 611 15.52 54.72 12.84
CA LEU A 611 14.66 55.39 11.87
C LEU A 611 15.05 55.02 10.45
N ARG A 612 16.35 54.98 10.13
CA ARG A 612 16.82 54.46 8.83
C ARG A 612 16.41 53.00 8.61
N ALA A 613 16.29 52.20 9.67
CA ALA A 613 15.83 50.81 9.61
C ALA A 613 14.29 50.62 9.56
N TYR A 614 13.49 51.68 9.59
CA TYR A 614 12.03 51.58 9.59
C TYR A 614 11.51 51.07 8.23
N GLY A 615 10.82 49.93 8.22
CA GLY A 615 10.37 49.28 6.99
C GLY A 615 11.47 48.49 6.26
N TYR A 616 12.56 48.13 6.95
CA TYR A 616 13.65 47.31 6.39
C TYR A 616 13.83 45.99 7.15
N ARG A 617 14.35 44.98 6.44
CA ARG A 617 14.82 43.68 6.96
C ARG A 617 16.25 43.39 6.46
N LEU A 618 16.90 42.32 6.91
CA LEU A 618 18.25 41.97 6.43
C LEU A 618 18.23 41.53 4.94
N ASP A 619 19.22 41.97 4.16
CA ASP A 619 19.44 41.51 2.77
C ASP A 619 20.40 40.30 2.76
N ILE A 620 19.89 39.17 3.22
CA ILE A 620 20.59 37.88 3.33
C ILE A 620 19.64 36.75 2.87
N PRO A 621 20.14 35.53 2.57
CA PRO A 621 19.28 34.42 2.15
C PRO A 621 18.17 34.12 3.15
N ALA A 622 16.98 33.78 2.65
CA ALA A 622 15.86 33.41 3.50
C ALA A 622 16.24 32.25 4.46
N GLY A 623 15.63 32.23 5.64
CA GLY A 623 16.00 31.29 6.69
C GLY A 623 17.30 31.59 7.45
N THR A 624 18.24 32.37 6.89
CA THR A 624 19.52 32.69 7.57
C THR A 624 19.39 33.84 8.58
N SER A 625 20.47 34.13 9.31
CA SER A 625 20.53 35.18 10.35
C SER A 625 21.91 35.81 10.47
N VAL A 626 21.98 37.06 10.93
CA VAL A 626 23.24 37.71 11.38
C VAL A 626 23.33 37.62 12.90
N ARG A 627 24.49 37.22 13.39
CA ARG A 627 24.80 37.08 14.82
C ARG A 627 25.76 38.16 15.29
N PHE A 628 25.48 38.73 16.46
CA PHE A 628 26.26 39.72 17.17
C PHE A 628 26.63 39.15 18.55
N GLU A 629 27.91 39.09 18.87
CA GLU A 629 28.38 38.76 20.23
C GLU A 629 28.31 40.00 21.16
N PRO A 630 28.50 39.86 22.48
CA PRO A 630 28.65 41.01 23.39
C PRO A 630 29.77 41.96 22.95
N GLY A 631 29.46 43.26 22.81
CA GLY A 631 30.40 44.30 22.33
C GLY A 631 30.67 44.32 20.82
N ASP A 632 30.18 43.32 20.07
CA ASP A 632 30.40 43.15 18.64
C ASP A 632 29.80 44.31 17.82
N THR A 633 30.45 44.68 16.72
CA THR A 633 30.02 45.79 15.85
C THR A 633 30.19 45.43 14.39
N LYS A 634 29.07 45.32 13.66
CA LYS A 634 29.03 44.88 12.26
C LYS A 634 28.23 45.85 11.41
N THR A 635 28.70 46.10 10.19
CA THR A 635 27.91 46.79 9.16
C THR A 635 27.05 45.76 8.43
N VAL A 636 25.73 45.94 8.46
CA VAL A 636 24.77 45.06 7.78
C VAL A 636 24.13 45.77 6.59
N THR A 637 23.86 45.03 5.52
CA THR A 637 22.98 45.49 4.44
C THR A 637 21.54 45.14 4.80
N LEU A 638 20.65 46.13 4.71
CA LEU A 638 19.21 45.96 4.85
C LEU A 638 18.50 46.25 3.53
N VAL A 639 17.36 45.60 3.32
CA VAL A 639 16.47 45.75 2.15
C VAL A 639 15.05 46.10 2.60
N GLU A 640 14.39 46.98 1.84
CA GLU A 640 13.03 47.46 2.10
C GLU A 640 12.02 46.29 2.06
N ILE A 641 11.08 46.23 3.01
CA ILE A 641 9.97 45.27 2.96
C ILE A 641 9.01 45.62 1.82
N ALA A 642 8.26 44.63 1.35
CA ALA A 642 7.46 44.72 0.13
C ALA A 642 5.98 44.37 0.37
N GLY A 643 5.24 44.01 -0.67
CA GLY A 643 3.79 43.81 -0.57
C GLY A 643 3.07 45.06 -0.03
N ASN A 644 2.17 44.90 0.95
CA ASN A 644 1.42 46.02 1.56
C ASN A 644 2.29 46.96 2.42
N ARG A 645 3.52 46.56 2.77
CA ARG A 645 4.47 47.28 3.63
C ARG A 645 3.89 47.57 5.02
N VAL A 646 3.48 46.52 5.73
CA VAL A 646 2.90 46.59 7.07
C VAL A 646 3.74 45.80 8.07
N ILE A 647 4.22 46.47 9.12
CA ILE A 647 4.96 45.88 10.23
C ILE A 647 3.96 45.28 11.24
N LYS A 648 4.27 44.08 11.72
CA LYS A 648 3.53 43.33 12.75
C LYS A 648 4.49 42.50 13.61
N GLY A 649 4.02 42.03 14.77
CA GLY A 649 4.83 41.28 15.72
C GLY A 649 5.97 42.12 16.31
N GLY A 650 7.11 41.48 16.56
CA GLY A 650 8.30 42.14 17.08
C GLY A 650 8.14 42.58 18.54
N ASN A 651 8.45 43.85 18.83
CA ASN A 651 8.21 44.49 20.13
C ASN A 651 7.10 45.56 20.03
N PHE A 652 6.28 45.53 18.96
CA PHE A 652 5.19 46.46 18.67
C PHE A 652 5.58 47.95 18.52
N ILE A 653 6.87 48.28 18.43
CA ILE A 653 7.37 49.66 18.38
C ILE A 653 6.81 50.42 17.17
N ALA A 654 6.93 49.81 15.99
CA ALA A 654 6.66 50.42 14.68
C ALA A 654 5.47 49.77 13.94
N SER A 655 4.69 48.96 14.65
CA SER A 655 3.51 48.24 14.13
C SER A 655 2.55 49.14 13.35
N GLY A 656 1.99 48.60 12.26
CA GLY A 656 1.15 49.33 11.30
C GLY A 656 1.84 49.50 9.94
N LYS A 657 1.22 50.27 9.04
CA LYS A 657 1.80 50.55 7.72
C LYS A 657 3.07 51.39 7.86
N VAL A 658 4.05 51.16 6.99
CA VAL A 658 5.25 51.98 6.86
C VAL A 658 4.87 53.35 6.29
N ASP A 659 4.94 54.37 7.13
CA ASP A 659 4.62 55.76 6.81
C ASP A 659 5.59 56.70 7.56
N LEU A 660 6.37 57.48 6.81
CA LEU A 660 7.40 58.37 7.37
C LEU A 660 6.82 59.49 8.23
N ALA A 661 5.53 59.83 8.09
CA ALA A 661 4.86 60.78 8.98
C ALA A 661 4.82 60.29 10.45
N ARG A 662 5.01 58.99 10.69
CA ARG A 662 5.04 58.37 12.02
C ARG A 662 6.42 58.38 12.69
N ALA A 663 7.43 59.00 12.09
CA ALA A 663 8.78 59.01 12.64
C ALA A 663 8.86 59.58 14.08
N GLU A 664 8.07 60.62 14.39
CA GLU A 664 8.02 61.21 15.74
C GLU A 664 7.32 60.29 16.76
N GLU A 665 6.18 59.68 16.39
CA GLU A 665 5.47 58.66 17.18
C GLU A 665 6.42 57.51 17.57
N ILE A 666 7.16 57.01 16.58
CA ILE A 666 8.09 55.89 16.72
C ILE A 666 9.29 56.29 17.57
N MET A 667 9.86 57.49 17.39
CA MET A 667 10.96 57.99 18.23
C MET A 667 10.57 58.15 19.70
N GLN A 668 9.36 58.65 19.98
CA GLN A 668 8.85 58.75 21.34
C GLN A 668 8.73 57.36 21.99
N ARG A 669 8.19 56.36 21.27
CA ARG A 669 8.15 54.97 21.77
C ARG A 669 9.55 54.38 21.99
N LEU A 670 10.47 54.56 21.05
CA LEU A 670 11.85 54.09 21.19
C LEU A 670 12.53 54.63 22.45
N GLN A 671 12.27 55.89 22.81
CA GLN A 671 12.79 56.50 24.04
C GLN A 671 12.09 55.97 25.30
N VAL A 672 10.75 55.87 25.29
CA VAL A 672 9.95 55.38 26.45
C VAL A 672 10.26 53.92 26.77
N GLU A 673 10.35 53.05 25.75
CA GLU A 673 10.62 51.61 25.90
C GLU A 673 12.13 51.29 26.01
N GLY A 674 13.00 52.31 26.05
CA GLY A 674 14.44 52.14 26.28
C GLY A 674 15.23 51.47 25.14
N PHE A 675 14.75 51.55 23.90
CA PHE A 675 15.41 50.96 22.73
C PHE A 675 16.59 51.82 22.27
N ALA A 676 17.78 51.24 22.18
CA ALA A 676 18.98 51.95 21.77
C ALA A 676 18.87 52.46 20.32
N HIS A 677 18.77 53.78 20.17
CA HIS A 677 18.86 54.49 18.91
C HIS A 677 20.14 55.33 18.87
N THR A 678 20.76 55.45 17.70
CA THR A 678 21.92 56.33 17.48
C THR A 678 21.86 56.82 16.03
N PRO A 679 21.61 58.11 15.76
CA PRO A 679 21.55 58.63 14.41
C PRO A 679 22.87 58.40 13.67
N ASP A 680 22.80 57.98 12.42
CA ASP A 680 23.98 57.84 11.55
C ASP A 680 24.00 59.00 10.54
N PRO A 681 24.82 60.06 10.77
CA PRO A 681 24.89 61.22 9.87
C PRO A 681 25.60 60.91 8.55
N THR A 682 26.26 59.75 8.44
CA THR A 682 26.95 59.30 7.23
C THR A 682 25.97 58.59 6.29
N ALA A 683 25.55 59.32 5.26
CA ALA A 683 24.74 58.82 4.17
C ALA A 683 25.57 58.70 2.89
N ASP A 684 26.38 57.64 2.79
CA ASP A 684 26.82 57.15 1.49
C ASP A 684 25.59 56.68 0.72
N ALA A 685 25.03 57.56 -0.11
CA ALA A 685 24.01 57.25 -1.12
C ALA A 685 24.60 56.46 -2.32
N ALA A 686 25.63 55.65 -2.05
CA ALA A 686 26.23 54.74 -3.01
C ALA A 686 25.21 53.67 -3.41
N LEU A 687 25.34 53.17 -4.65
CA LEU A 687 24.63 51.98 -5.09
C LEU A 687 25.06 50.79 -4.21
N VAL A 688 24.16 50.41 -3.29
CA VAL A 688 24.34 49.20 -2.48
C VAL A 688 23.91 48.01 -3.34
N GLU A 689 24.91 47.37 -3.94
CA GLU A 689 24.71 46.19 -4.79
C GLU A 689 23.87 45.11 -4.09
N PRO A 690 22.98 44.41 -4.84
CA PRO A 690 22.19 43.31 -4.30
C PRO A 690 23.03 42.19 -3.70
N PHE A 691 22.52 41.56 -2.64
CA PHE A 691 23.05 40.27 -2.21
C PHE A 691 22.88 39.23 -3.34
N THR A 692 23.97 38.59 -3.75
CA THR A 692 23.97 37.48 -4.71
C THR A 692 24.59 36.23 -4.07
N MET A 693 24.08 35.05 -4.41
CA MET A 693 24.63 33.77 -3.96
C MET A 693 24.87 32.80 -5.11
N ASP A 694 25.82 31.89 -4.91
CA ASP A 694 26.11 30.82 -5.86
C ASP A 694 24.92 29.86 -5.95
N ARG A 695 24.55 29.51 -7.18
CA ARG A 695 23.34 28.74 -7.49
C ARG A 695 23.33 27.34 -6.86
N GLU A 696 24.50 26.75 -6.62
CA GLU A 696 24.64 25.50 -5.87
C GLU A 696 24.27 25.66 -4.38
N ILE A 697 24.66 26.78 -3.74
CA ILE A 697 24.29 27.05 -2.34
C ILE A 697 22.78 27.27 -2.24
N TYR A 698 22.19 27.95 -3.24
CA TYR A 698 20.73 28.12 -3.33
C TYR A 698 20.01 26.77 -3.43
N ALA A 699 20.45 25.91 -4.37
CA ALA A 699 19.88 24.59 -4.56
C ALA A 699 19.96 23.72 -3.29
N ARG A 700 21.09 23.75 -2.56
CA ARG A 700 21.23 23.05 -1.27
C ARG A 700 20.28 23.59 -0.18
N MET A 701 20.03 24.90 -0.16
CA MET A 701 19.20 25.54 0.87
C MET A 701 17.68 25.42 0.64
N PHE A 702 17.24 25.57 -0.61
CA PHE A 702 15.81 25.72 -0.95
C PHE A 702 15.33 24.66 -1.96
N GLY A 703 16.16 23.68 -2.32
CA GLY A 703 15.95 22.84 -3.49
C GLY A 703 16.23 23.58 -4.82
N PRO A 704 16.35 22.83 -5.94
CA PRO A 704 16.68 23.34 -7.26
C PRO A 704 15.66 24.36 -7.81
N THR A 705 16.05 25.13 -8.82
CA THR A 705 15.24 26.17 -9.47
C THR A 705 15.41 26.18 -11.01
N THR A 706 14.65 27.04 -11.71
CA THR A 706 14.43 27.07 -13.17
C THR A 706 15.72 26.88 -13.98
N GLY A 707 15.85 25.74 -14.66
CA GLY A 707 17.02 25.38 -15.47
C GLY A 707 17.92 24.29 -14.86
N ASP A 708 17.88 24.09 -13.54
CA ASP A 708 18.65 23.02 -12.87
C ASP A 708 18.15 21.64 -13.30
N LEU A 709 19.07 20.66 -13.34
CA LEU A 709 18.76 19.26 -13.60
C LEU A 709 18.75 18.44 -12.30
N VAL A 710 17.80 17.51 -12.18
CA VAL A 710 17.65 16.59 -11.04
C VAL A 710 17.50 15.16 -11.55
N ARG A 711 18.28 14.22 -10.99
CA ARG A 711 18.20 12.81 -11.35
C ARG A 711 17.12 12.09 -10.55
N LEU A 712 16.32 11.24 -11.21
CA LEU A 712 15.21 10.53 -10.59
C LEU A 712 15.64 9.18 -10.00
N GLY A 713 15.92 9.16 -8.69
CA GLY A 713 16.31 7.94 -7.98
C GLY A 713 17.57 7.32 -8.59
N LEU A 714 17.60 5.98 -8.67
CA LEU A 714 18.69 5.23 -9.30
C LEU A 714 18.65 5.25 -10.84
N THR A 715 17.53 5.63 -11.46
CA THR A 715 17.36 5.60 -12.93
C THR A 715 18.31 6.54 -13.66
N ASN A 716 18.50 6.40 -14.97
CA ASN A 716 19.23 7.37 -15.80
C ASN A 716 18.38 8.58 -16.26
N LEU A 717 17.20 8.79 -15.67
CA LEU A 717 16.28 9.89 -16.02
C LEU A 717 16.66 11.17 -15.29
N TRP A 718 16.68 12.29 -16.02
CA TRP A 718 17.01 13.63 -15.56
C TRP A 718 15.88 14.60 -15.90
N VAL A 719 15.39 15.33 -14.91
CA VAL A 719 14.38 16.37 -15.12
C VAL A 719 14.97 17.76 -14.97
N ARG A 720 14.57 18.68 -15.84
CA ARG A 720 14.84 20.11 -15.73
C ARG A 720 13.67 20.80 -15.04
N VAL A 721 13.96 21.68 -14.08
CA VAL A 721 12.95 22.60 -13.52
C VAL A 721 12.53 23.62 -14.59
N GLU A 722 11.27 23.59 -15.01
CA GLU A 722 10.75 24.37 -16.16
C GLU A 722 10.40 25.81 -15.80
N LYS A 723 9.98 26.04 -14.55
CA LYS A 723 9.63 27.33 -13.96
C LYS A 723 9.74 27.25 -12.44
N ASP A 724 9.88 28.40 -11.80
CA ASP A 724 9.84 28.59 -10.35
C ASP A 724 8.86 29.74 -10.05
N TYR A 725 8.00 29.56 -9.06
CA TYR A 725 7.05 30.58 -8.61
C TYR A 725 7.60 31.44 -7.46
N THR A 726 8.77 31.13 -6.93
CA THR A 726 9.38 31.91 -5.84
C THR A 726 9.80 33.32 -6.27
N MET A 727 9.95 34.19 -5.28
CA MET A 727 10.63 35.48 -5.42
C MET A 727 11.95 35.36 -4.66
N TYR A 728 13.08 35.36 -5.36
CA TYR A 728 14.38 35.03 -4.74
C TYR A 728 14.71 35.94 -3.55
N GLY A 729 14.95 35.34 -2.38
CA GLY A 729 15.19 36.04 -1.10
C GLY A 729 13.92 36.24 -0.24
N ASP A 730 12.75 35.86 -0.75
CA ASP A 730 11.43 35.84 -0.08
C ASP A 730 10.93 34.38 0.07
N GLU A 731 11.82 33.38 0.16
CA GLU A 731 11.45 31.97 0.29
C GLU A 731 10.76 31.65 1.64
N CYS A 732 9.73 30.81 1.55
CA CYS A 732 9.02 30.26 2.71
C CYS A 732 9.86 29.13 3.32
N SER A 733 10.52 29.34 4.47
CA SER A 733 11.18 28.23 5.19
C SER A 733 10.95 28.34 6.69
N PHE A 734 10.63 27.20 7.30
CA PHE A 734 10.23 27.08 8.70
C PHE A 734 11.37 26.62 9.62
N GLY A 735 11.38 27.12 10.86
CA GLY A 735 12.34 26.77 11.89
C GLY A 735 12.84 27.95 12.72
N GLY A 736 13.66 27.66 13.73
CA GLY A 736 14.24 28.67 14.63
C GLY A 736 14.97 29.77 13.88
N GLY A 737 14.50 31.02 14.02
CA GLY A 737 15.10 32.19 13.36
C GLY A 737 14.79 32.37 11.87
N LYS A 738 14.06 31.45 11.23
CA LYS A 738 13.80 31.49 9.77
C LYS A 738 12.72 32.52 9.35
N SER A 739 12.19 32.42 8.12
CA SER A 739 11.26 33.39 7.53
C SER A 739 9.80 33.19 7.98
N LEU A 740 9.30 31.95 8.05
CA LEU A 740 7.94 31.63 8.50
C LEU A 740 7.82 31.76 10.03
N ARG A 741 7.56 32.99 10.49
CA ARG A 741 7.30 33.39 11.89
C ARG A 741 6.36 34.61 11.93
N ASP A 742 5.68 34.82 13.06
CA ASP A 742 4.71 35.91 13.25
C ASP A 742 5.23 37.29 12.80
N GLY A 743 4.40 38.00 12.04
CA GLY A 743 4.69 39.31 11.46
C GLY A 743 5.70 39.30 10.32
N MET A 744 6.35 38.16 10.05
CA MET A 744 7.37 37.97 9.03
C MET A 744 6.72 37.29 7.81
N ALA A 745 7.18 36.12 7.35
CA ALA A 745 6.50 35.41 6.26
C ALA A 745 5.22 34.66 6.69
N GLN A 746 4.89 34.67 7.99
CA GLN A 746 3.55 34.31 8.51
C GLN A 746 2.80 35.60 8.87
N ALA A 747 1.59 35.77 8.34
CA ALA A 747 0.75 36.94 8.50
C ALA A 747 0.05 36.96 9.87
N SER A 748 0.24 38.05 10.62
CA SER A 748 -0.42 38.27 11.91
C SER A 748 -1.86 38.75 11.74
N GLY A 749 -2.76 38.34 12.65
CA GLY A 749 -4.12 38.90 12.75
C GLY A 749 -5.06 38.56 11.59
N ARG A 750 -4.82 37.44 10.90
CA ARG A 750 -5.68 36.87 9.86
C ARG A 750 -6.59 35.77 10.44
N SER A 751 -7.75 35.55 9.85
CA SER A 751 -8.64 34.44 10.23
C SER A 751 -8.14 33.12 9.61
N SER A 752 -8.45 31.97 10.22
CA SER A 752 -8.20 30.66 9.60
C SER A 752 -8.90 30.53 8.23
N LYS A 753 -10.03 31.21 8.05
CA LYS A 753 -10.73 31.31 6.74
C LYS A 753 -9.90 31.97 5.64
N ASP A 754 -9.00 32.88 6.02
CA ASP A 754 -8.15 33.64 5.10
C ASP A 754 -6.81 32.94 4.87
N CYS A 755 -6.40 32.05 5.78
CA CYS A 755 -5.11 31.36 5.79
C CYS A 755 -5.21 29.97 5.16
N LEU A 756 -4.06 29.37 4.86
CA LEU A 756 -3.97 27.92 4.57
C LEU A 756 -4.12 27.11 5.86
N ASP A 757 -4.60 25.87 5.76
CA ASP A 757 -4.52 24.90 6.87
C ASP A 757 -3.13 24.23 6.89
N THR A 758 -2.55 24.00 5.70
CA THR A 758 -1.18 23.48 5.55
C THR A 758 -0.53 24.07 4.31
N VAL A 759 0.78 24.34 4.37
CA VAL A 759 1.60 24.70 3.22
C VAL A 759 2.74 23.69 3.03
N VAL A 760 2.88 23.14 1.83
CA VAL A 760 4.09 22.43 1.41
C VAL A 760 5.01 23.44 0.75
N THR A 761 6.15 23.73 1.38
CA THR A 761 7.04 24.83 0.97
C THR A 761 8.12 24.37 0.00
N ASN A 762 8.49 25.19 -0.98
CA ASN A 762 9.63 24.96 -1.89
C ASN A 762 9.61 23.60 -2.63
N ALA A 763 8.45 23.03 -2.93
CA ALA A 763 8.32 21.70 -3.53
C ALA A 763 8.77 21.70 -5.01
N LEU A 764 9.61 20.73 -5.40
CA LEU A 764 9.77 20.36 -6.81
C LEU A 764 8.61 19.44 -7.22
N ILE A 765 7.58 20.03 -7.82
CA ILE A 765 6.44 19.31 -8.38
C ILE A 765 6.89 18.56 -9.63
N ILE A 766 6.61 17.25 -9.67
CA ILE A 766 6.58 16.46 -10.90
C ILE A 766 5.15 15.98 -11.09
N ASP A 767 4.52 16.48 -12.15
CA ASP A 767 3.14 16.18 -12.53
C ASP A 767 3.04 16.12 -14.06
N TRP A 768 1.95 15.58 -14.60
CA TRP A 768 1.73 15.54 -16.05
C TRP A 768 1.65 16.95 -16.67
N THR A 769 1.14 17.92 -15.91
CA THR A 769 1.03 19.34 -16.31
C THR A 769 2.37 20.05 -16.42
N GLY A 770 3.42 19.60 -15.72
CA GLY A 770 4.66 20.36 -15.57
C GLY A 770 5.66 19.76 -14.60
N ILE A 771 6.92 20.16 -14.75
CA ILE A 771 7.99 19.89 -13.77
C ILE A 771 8.52 21.23 -13.27
N TYR A 772 8.14 21.63 -12.05
CA TYR A 772 8.34 23.00 -11.61
C TYR A 772 8.42 23.17 -10.09
N LYS A 773 8.97 24.31 -9.67
CA LYS A 773 9.18 24.66 -8.27
C LYS A 773 8.06 25.60 -7.78
N ALA A 774 7.38 25.25 -6.70
CA ALA A 774 6.33 26.08 -6.10
C ALA A 774 6.09 25.74 -4.61
N ASP A 775 5.43 26.63 -3.89
CA ASP A 775 4.68 26.27 -2.69
C ASP A 775 3.32 25.65 -3.10
N ILE A 776 2.80 24.72 -2.31
CA ILE A 776 1.45 24.13 -2.46
C ILE A 776 0.62 24.50 -1.22
N GLY A 777 -0.52 25.16 -1.43
CA GLY A 777 -1.43 25.57 -0.38
C GLY A 777 -2.63 24.64 -0.27
N ILE A 778 -2.90 24.14 0.94
CA ILE A 778 -3.98 23.21 1.26
C ILE A 778 -4.96 23.86 2.24
N ARG A 779 -6.27 23.70 2.00
CA ARG A 779 -7.36 24.10 2.91
C ARG A 779 -8.53 23.12 2.78
N ASN A 780 -9.14 22.70 3.90
CA ASN A 780 -10.17 21.66 3.98
C ASN A 780 -9.81 20.36 3.24
N GLY A 781 -8.51 20.00 3.22
CA GLY A 781 -7.99 18.83 2.52
C GLY A 781 -7.96 18.93 0.98
N VAL A 782 -8.19 20.12 0.42
CA VAL A 782 -8.18 20.42 -1.02
C VAL A 782 -6.99 21.34 -1.35
N ILE A 783 -6.38 21.17 -2.51
CA ILE A 783 -5.35 22.07 -3.04
C ILE A 783 -6.03 23.39 -3.44
N VAL A 784 -5.78 24.48 -2.73
CA VAL A 784 -6.39 25.80 -2.98
C VAL A 784 -5.47 26.78 -3.70
N GLY A 785 -4.18 26.48 -3.78
CA GLY A 785 -3.24 27.29 -4.55
C GLY A 785 -1.92 26.56 -4.82
N ILE A 786 -1.31 26.88 -5.96
CA ILE A 786 0.03 26.41 -6.34
C ILE A 786 0.77 27.63 -6.89
N GLY A 787 1.87 28.02 -6.25
CA GLY A 787 2.51 29.30 -6.56
C GLY A 787 3.47 29.76 -5.47
N LYS A 788 3.35 31.02 -5.03
CA LYS A 788 4.10 31.56 -3.90
C LYS A 788 3.19 31.75 -2.69
N ALA A 789 3.56 31.14 -1.56
CA ALA A 789 2.92 31.36 -0.27
C ALA A 789 3.60 32.50 0.52
N GLY A 790 3.08 32.76 1.71
CA GLY A 790 3.72 33.60 2.74
C GLY A 790 2.82 34.71 3.24
N ASN A 791 3.39 35.90 3.44
CA ASN A 791 2.69 37.06 3.98
C ASN A 791 2.66 38.23 2.99
N PRO A 792 1.49 38.61 2.43
CA PRO A 792 1.37 39.73 1.50
C PRO A 792 1.62 41.10 2.15
N ASP A 793 1.74 41.17 3.49
CA ASP A 793 2.07 42.41 4.19
C ASP A 793 3.55 42.80 4.12
N ILE A 794 4.45 41.87 3.80
CA ILE A 794 5.91 42.12 3.71
C ILE A 794 6.59 41.55 2.46
N MET A 795 5.92 40.66 1.71
CA MET A 795 6.46 39.93 0.56
C MET A 795 5.73 40.30 -0.73
N ASP A 796 6.43 40.23 -1.86
CA ASP A 796 5.80 40.35 -3.18
C ASP A 796 5.33 38.99 -3.71
N GLY A 797 4.37 39.00 -4.64
CA GLY A 797 3.97 37.82 -5.41
C GLY A 797 3.19 36.74 -4.66
N VAL A 798 2.90 36.91 -3.36
CA VAL A 798 2.09 35.96 -2.57
C VAL A 798 0.69 35.84 -3.18
N HIS A 799 0.30 34.61 -3.51
CA HIS A 799 -1.02 34.35 -4.09
C HIS A 799 -2.14 34.62 -3.07
N PRO A 800 -3.27 35.24 -3.43
CA PRO A 800 -4.32 35.63 -2.49
C PRO A 800 -4.81 34.49 -1.58
N ASP A 801 -4.97 33.29 -2.13
CA ASP A 801 -5.42 32.10 -1.39
C ASP A 801 -4.30 31.34 -0.65
N MET A 802 -3.04 31.81 -0.73
CA MET A 802 -1.86 31.14 -0.15
C MET A 802 -1.23 31.93 1.01
N VAL A 803 -2.03 32.71 1.74
CA VAL A 803 -1.59 33.38 2.96
C VAL A 803 -1.28 32.34 4.04
N VAL A 804 -0.05 32.37 4.55
CA VAL A 804 0.36 31.59 5.72
C VAL A 804 0.07 32.41 6.97
N GLY A 805 -0.65 31.85 7.94
CA GLY A 805 -1.00 32.53 9.19
C GLY A 805 -0.93 31.60 10.40
N SER A 806 -1.42 32.07 11.55
CA SER A 806 -1.31 31.34 12.83
C SER A 806 -2.15 30.06 12.95
N SER A 807 -2.83 29.65 11.88
CA SER A 807 -3.56 28.37 11.77
C SER A 807 -2.98 27.45 10.68
N THR A 808 -1.85 27.83 10.07
CA THR A 808 -1.22 27.10 8.98
C THR A 808 -0.08 26.22 9.49
N ASP A 809 -0.16 24.90 9.28
CA ASP A 809 0.97 23.98 9.48
C ASP A 809 1.92 23.96 8.27
N VAL A 810 3.16 23.49 8.45
CA VAL A 810 4.21 23.58 7.43
C VAL A 810 4.91 22.25 7.18
N ILE A 811 4.88 21.82 5.92
CA ILE A 811 5.65 20.68 5.41
C ILE A 811 6.82 21.23 4.58
N ALA A 812 8.05 20.83 4.93
CA ALA A 812 9.26 21.24 4.22
C ALA A 812 9.46 20.41 2.94
N GLY A 813 9.18 21.01 1.79
CA GLY A 813 9.42 20.45 0.46
C GLY A 813 10.76 20.86 -0.14
N GLU A 814 11.55 21.73 0.50
CA GLU A 814 12.92 22.02 0.08
C GLU A 814 13.75 20.71 -0.01
N ASN A 815 14.46 20.54 -1.13
CA ASN A 815 15.17 19.30 -1.48
C ASN A 815 14.29 18.03 -1.57
N LYS A 816 12.97 18.17 -1.76
CA LYS A 816 12.03 17.06 -2.03
C LYS A 816 11.42 17.18 -3.43
N ILE A 817 11.04 16.04 -3.98
CA ILE A 817 10.09 15.96 -5.10
C ILE A 817 8.70 15.70 -4.54
N VAL A 818 7.67 16.32 -5.10
CA VAL A 818 6.26 16.07 -4.75
C VAL A 818 5.51 15.63 -6.00
N THR A 819 4.76 14.53 -5.89
CA THR A 819 3.86 14.03 -6.93
C THR A 819 2.44 13.93 -6.39
N ALA A 820 1.45 13.82 -7.28
CA ALA A 820 0.16 13.29 -6.88
C ALA A 820 0.32 11.87 -6.33
N GLY A 821 -0.59 11.47 -5.43
CA GLY A 821 -0.73 10.08 -5.03
C GLY A 821 -1.17 9.21 -6.20
N GLY A 822 -0.58 8.01 -6.30
CA GLY A 822 -0.88 7.11 -7.40
C GLY A 822 -2.25 6.45 -7.27
N PHE A 823 -2.84 6.14 -8.42
CA PHE A 823 -4.13 5.46 -8.53
C PHE A 823 -3.94 4.14 -9.27
N ASP A 824 -3.93 3.04 -8.50
CA ASP A 824 -3.98 1.70 -9.07
C ASP A 824 -5.44 1.34 -9.37
N THR A 825 -5.71 0.93 -10.61
CA THR A 825 -7.05 0.63 -11.11
C THR A 825 -7.28 -0.86 -11.40
N HIS A 826 -6.33 -1.74 -11.08
CA HIS A 826 -6.51 -3.19 -11.20
C HIS A 826 -6.15 -3.89 -9.88
N ILE A 827 -6.98 -3.67 -8.86
CA ILE A 827 -6.84 -4.27 -7.52
C ILE A 827 -7.76 -5.48 -7.34
N HIS A 828 -7.20 -6.62 -6.95
CA HIS A 828 -7.98 -7.74 -6.44
C HIS A 828 -8.04 -7.62 -4.91
N PHE A 829 -9.22 -7.38 -4.33
CA PHE A 829 -9.40 -7.20 -2.88
C PHE A 829 -9.35 -8.55 -2.13
N ILE A 830 -8.19 -9.22 -2.20
CA ILE A 830 -7.87 -10.53 -1.63
C ILE A 830 -7.56 -10.42 -0.13
N CYS A 831 -6.80 -9.41 0.29
CA CYS A 831 -6.48 -9.16 1.70
C CYS A 831 -6.26 -7.66 2.01
N PRO A 832 -6.62 -7.15 3.20
CA PRO A 832 -6.49 -5.73 3.54
C PRO A 832 -5.04 -5.24 3.65
N GLN A 833 -4.06 -6.13 3.87
CA GLN A 833 -2.62 -5.80 3.95
C GLN A 833 -2.08 -5.16 2.66
N GLN A 834 -2.79 -5.28 1.53
CA GLN A 834 -2.43 -4.56 0.30
C GLN A 834 -2.44 -3.03 0.48
N VAL A 835 -3.19 -2.49 1.46
CA VAL A 835 -3.29 -1.05 1.73
C VAL A 835 -2.01 -0.50 2.33
N ASP A 836 -1.41 -1.21 3.28
CA ASP A 836 -0.14 -0.80 3.91
C ASP A 836 0.98 -0.77 2.86
N GLU A 837 1.03 -1.77 1.99
CA GLU A 837 2.00 -1.88 0.88
C GLU A 837 1.74 -0.83 -0.22
N ALA A 838 0.48 -0.56 -0.54
CA ALA A 838 0.07 0.51 -1.46
C ALA A 838 0.54 1.88 -0.95
N LEU A 839 0.23 2.22 0.31
CA LEU A 839 0.68 3.47 0.94
C LEU A 839 2.20 3.54 1.08
N ALA A 840 2.87 2.45 1.46
CA ALA A 840 4.33 2.38 1.54
C ALA A 840 5.03 2.61 0.18
N SER A 841 4.32 2.38 -0.94
CA SER A 841 4.82 2.66 -2.30
C SER A 841 4.40 4.03 -2.86
N GLY A 842 3.43 4.72 -2.26
CA GLY A 842 2.89 6.00 -2.75
C GLY A 842 1.58 5.92 -3.54
N ILE A 843 0.87 4.79 -3.50
CA ILE A 843 -0.50 4.67 -4.01
C ILE A 843 -1.47 5.20 -2.95
N THR A 844 -2.37 6.12 -3.32
CA THR A 844 -3.41 6.71 -2.45
C THR A 844 -4.82 6.29 -2.83
N SER A 845 -4.99 5.73 -4.03
CA SER A 845 -6.29 5.35 -4.59
C SER A 845 -6.22 3.94 -5.17
N MET A 846 -7.24 3.13 -4.91
CA MET A 846 -7.31 1.71 -5.27
C MET A 846 -8.70 1.41 -5.85
N LEU A 847 -8.76 0.99 -7.12
CA LEU A 847 -9.99 0.53 -7.77
C LEU A 847 -9.87 -0.91 -8.25
N GLY A 848 -10.93 -1.68 -8.04
CA GLY A 848 -10.99 -3.09 -8.41
C GLY A 848 -12.08 -3.83 -7.65
N GLY A 849 -11.93 -5.12 -7.37
CA GLY A 849 -13.04 -5.92 -6.85
C GLY A 849 -12.59 -7.15 -6.06
N GLY A 850 -13.46 -7.64 -5.17
CA GLY A 850 -13.17 -8.82 -4.36
C GLY A 850 -14.02 -8.95 -3.10
N THR A 851 -13.90 -10.10 -2.41
CA THR A 851 -14.62 -10.41 -1.17
C THR A 851 -13.70 -11.10 -0.13
N GLY A 852 -12.41 -10.74 -0.13
CA GLY A 852 -11.35 -11.51 0.53
C GLY A 852 -10.83 -12.64 -0.36
N PRO A 853 -10.13 -13.65 0.20
CA PRO A 853 -9.39 -14.66 -0.58
C PRO A 853 -10.30 -15.78 -1.12
N SER A 854 -11.39 -15.41 -1.79
CA SER A 854 -12.28 -16.33 -2.49
C SER A 854 -11.68 -16.73 -3.84
N THR A 855 -11.99 -17.93 -4.36
CA THR A 855 -11.48 -18.36 -5.68
C THR A 855 -11.86 -17.38 -6.80
N GLY A 856 -13.06 -16.79 -6.74
CA GLY A 856 -13.49 -15.78 -7.71
C GLY A 856 -12.72 -14.46 -7.57
N THR A 857 -12.30 -14.08 -6.37
CA THR A 857 -11.51 -12.86 -6.13
C THR A 857 -10.03 -13.06 -6.46
N ASN A 858 -9.47 -14.23 -6.14
CA ASN A 858 -8.09 -14.58 -6.49
C ASN A 858 -7.87 -14.63 -8.02
N ALA A 859 -8.94 -14.81 -8.80
CA ALA A 859 -8.90 -14.80 -10.27
C ALA A 859 -9.46 -13.52 -10.90
N THR A 860 -10.40 -12.79 -10.26
CA THR A 860 -11.15 -11.70 -10.92
C THR A 860 -11.41 -10.49 -10.01
N THR A 861 -11.23 -9.27 -10.53
CA THR A 861 -11.66 -8.01 -9.89
C THR A 861 -13.18 -7.86 -9.89
N CYS A 862 -13.89 -8.71 -9.13
CA CYS A 862 -15.34 -8.68 -9.04
C CYS A 862 -15.81 -8.76 -7.58
N THR A 863 -16.67 -7.82 -7.18
CA THR A 863 -17.46 -7.87 -5.95
C THR A 863 -18.91 -8.21 -6.31
N PRO A 864 -19.29 -9.51 -6.41
CA PRO A 864 -20.55 -9.90 -7.03
C PRO A 864 -21.77 -9.67 -6.15
N GLY A 865 -22.70 -8.85 -6.65
CA GLY A 865 -24.05 -8.68 -6.09
C GLY A 865 -24.17 -7.71 -4.90
N PRO A 866 -25.39 -7.18 -4.62
CA PRO A 866 -25.60 -6.10 -3.65
C PRO A 866 -25.11 -6.38 -2.22
N THR A 867 -25.26 -7.61 -1.73
CA THR A 867 -24.85 -7.99 -0.37
C THR A 867 -23.34 -7.84 -0.17
N HIS A 868 -22.54 -8.31 -1.13
CA HIS A 868 -21.09 -8.21 -1.06
C HIS A 868 -20.60 -6.78 -1.33
N MET A 869 -21.25 -6.04 -2.23
CA MET A 869 -20.95 -4.62 -2.44
C MET A 869 -21.08 -3.83 -1.12
N ARG A 870 -22.24 -3.94 -0.45
CA ARG A 870 -22.49 -3.33 0.86
C ARG A 870 -21.49 -3.78 1.93
N GLN A 871 -21.13 -5.07 1.96
CA GLN A 871 -20.16 -5.61 2.93
C GLN A 871 -18.76 -5.05 2.70
N MET A 872 -18.31 -4.92 1.45
CA MET A 872 -16.98 -4.42 1.14
C MET A 872 -16.86 -2.92 1.42
N ILE A 873 -17.87 -2.11 1.04
CA ILE A 873 -17.93 -0.69 1.42
C ILE A 873 -17.78 -0.54 2.95
N GLN A 874 -18.53 -1.32 3.72
CA GLN A 874 -18.46 -1.31 5.20
C GLN A 874 -17.13 -1.84 5.75
N ALA A 875 -16.44 -2.73 5.05
CA ALA A 875 -15.12 -3.22 5.43
C ALA A 875 -14.02 -2.18 5.15
N THR A 876 -14.17 -1.36 4.11
CA THR A 876 -13.14 -0.40 3.68
C THR A 876 -13.28 1.01 4.26
N ASP A 877 -14.42 1.35 4.86
CA ASP A 877 -14.79 2.69 5.37
C ASP A 877 -13.78 3.35 6.35
N HIS A 878 -12.89 2.56 6.94
CA HIS A 878 -11.87 3.00 7.92
C HIS A 878 -10.44 3.07 7.36
N LEU A 879 -10.24 2.76 6.07
CA LEU A 879 -8.92 2.67 5.45
C LEU A 879 -8.48 4.05 4.91
N PRO A 880 -7.23 4.49 5.15
CA PRO A 880 -6.74 5.79 4.67
C PRO A 880 -6.31 5.76 3.19
N VAL A 881 -7.20 5.32 2.30
CA VAL A 881 -7.05 5.28 0.84
C VAL A 881 -8.41 5.52 0.17
N ASN A 882 -8.43 6.06 -1.05
CA ASN A 882 -9.67 6.16 -1.82
C ASN A 882 -9.98 4.78 -2.42
N ILE A 883 -11.21 4.28 -2.24
CA ILE A 883 -11.61 2.95 -2.71
C ILE A 883 -12.71 3.06 -3.77
N GLY A 884 -12.47 2.44 -4.94
CA GLY A 884 -13.48 2.16 -5.96
C GLY A 884 -13.76 0.66 -6.05
N ILE A 885 -15.02 0.24 -5.98
CA ILE A 885 -15.40 -1.18 -5.97
C ILE A 885 -16.15 -1.53 -7.25
N THR A 886 -15.77 -2.63 -7.89
CA THR A 886 -16.25 -3.03 -9.22
C THR A 886 -17.11 -4.28 -9.17
N GLY A 887 -18.26 -4.22 -9.85
CA GLY A 887 -19.19 -5.34 -10.00
C GLY A 887 -18.74 -6.35 -11.05
N LYS A 888 -19.47 -7.46 -11.17
CA LYS A 888 -19.33 -8.39 -12.29
C LYS A 888 -20.20 -7.94 -13.46
N GLY A 889 -19.58 -7.69 -14.62
CA GLY A 889 -20.26 -7.36 -15.87
C GLY A 889 -20.67 -8.57 -16.73
N ASN A 890 -20.20 -9.78 -16.40
CA ASN A 890 -20.52 -11.00 -17.13
C ASN A 890 -21.96 -11.48 -16.87
N ASP A 891 -22.93 -10.82 -17.50
CA ASP A 891 -24.32 -11.25 -17.63
C ASP A 891 -24.83 -10.89 -19.05
N CYS A 892 -25.60 -11.77 -19.67
CA CYS A 892 -26.22 -11.53 -20.97
C CYS A 892 -27.52 -10.70 -20.86
N GLU A 893 -28.03 -10.50 -19.64
CA GLU A 893 -29.16 -9.61 -19.35
C GLU A 893 -28.75 -8.50 -18.37
N GLY A 894 -29.39 -7.33 -18.46
CA GLY A 894 -28.97 -6.14 -17.71
C GLY A 894 -29.32 -6.13 -16.21
N LEU A 895 -30.21 -7.02 -15.74
CA LEU A 895 -30.82 -6.90 -14.41
C LEU A 895 -29.82 -7.02 -13.25
N SER A 896 -29.01 -8.10 -13.22
CA SER A 896 -28.06 -8.29 -12.12
C SER A 896 -26.86 -7.32 -12.20
N ILE A 897 -26.59 -6.78 -13.39
CA ILE A 897 -25.63 -5.70 -13.59
C ILE A 897 -26.18 -4.39 -12.97
N GLU A 898 -27.42 -4.03 -13.29
CA GLU A 898 -28.11 -2.85 -12.73
C GLU A 898 -28.20 -2.92 -11.19
N GLU A 899 -28.54 -4.08 -10.61
CA GLU A 899 -28.55 -4.28 -9.15
C GLU A 899 -27.19 -3.99 -8.49
N GLN A 900 -26.08 -4.36 -9.14
CA GLN A 900 -24.73 -4.12 -8.62
C GLN A 900 -24.34 -2.63 -8.67
N ILE A 901 -24.74 -1.92 -9.73
CA ILE A 901 -24.51 -0.47 -9.86
C ILE A 901 -25.28 0.29 -8.78
N HIS A 902 -26.59 0.04 -8.64
CA HIS A 902 -27.40 0.67 -7.58
C HIS A 902 -26.91 0.34 -6.15
N ALA A 903 -26.21 -0.78 -5.97
CA ALA A 903 -25.60 -1.16 -4.69
C ALA A 903 -24.26 -0.47 -4.39
N GLY A 904 -23.69 0.29 -5.34
CA GLY A 904 -22.46 1.06 -5.17
C GLY A 904 -21.26 0.63 -6.04
N ALA A 905 -21.47 -0.13 -7.12
CA ALA A 905 -20.37 -0.42 -8.06
C ALA A 905 -19.94 0.84 -8.83
N ALA A 906 -18.67 1.22 -8.72
CA ALA A 906 -18.06 2.33 -9.45
C ALA A 906 -17.67 1.97 -10.91
N GLY A 907 -17.76 0.69 -11.27
CA GLY A 907 -17.42 0.14 -12.58
C GLY A 907 -17.69 -1.37 -12.63
N LEU A 908 -17.47 -1.99 -13.78
CA LEU A 908 -17.77 -3.40 -14.03
C LEU A 908 -16.57 -4.13 -14.66
N LYS A 909 -16.19 -5.30 -14.12
CA LYS A 909 -15.22 -6.20 -14.75
C LYS A 909 -15.93 -7.27 -15.58
N LEU A 910 -15.48 -7.43 -16.82
CA LEU A 910 -15.67 -8.63 -17.65
C LEU A 910 -14.43 -9.54 -17.52
N HIS A 911 -14.63 -10.84 -17.26
CA HIS A 911 -13.56 -11.86 -17.17
C HIS A 911 -13.82 -13.11 -18.00
N GLU A 912 -12.77 -13.75 -18.53
CA GLU A 912 -12.88 -15.03 -19.23
C GLU A 912 -13.38 -16.16 -18.31
N ASP A 913 -12.93 -16.19 -17.04
CA ASP A 913 -13.37 -17.09 -15.96
C ASP A 913 -14.89 -17.03 -15.67
N TRP A 914 -15.54 -15.95 -16.10
CA TRP A 914 -17.00 -15.75 -16.01
C TRP A 914 -17.68 -15.67 -17.39
N GLY A 915 -16.92 -15.87 -18.48
CA GLY A 915 -17.37 -15.80 -19.87
C GLY A 915 -17.37 -14.38 -20.45
N SER A 916 -16.23 -13.90 -20.94
CA SER A 916 -16.09 -12.64 -21.70
C SER A 916 -16.62 -12.75 -23.14
N THR A 917 -17.82 -13.29 -23.30
CA THR A 917 -18.44 -13.53 -24.61
C THR A 917 -18.95 -12.23 -25.26
N PRO A 918 -19.09 -12.15 -26.59
CA PRO A 918 -19.68 -10.99 -27.29
C PRO A 918 -21.05 -10.54 -26.75
N ALA A 919 -21.87 -11.47 -26.23
CA ALA A 919 -23.17 -11.14 -25.63
C ALA A 919 -23.03 -10.45 -24.26
N ALA A 920 -22.15 -10.96 -23.40
CA ALA A 920 -21.84 -10.36 -22.11
C ALA A 920 -21.16 -8.99 -22.27
N ILE A 921 -20.24 -8.87 -23.24
CA ILE A 921 -19.61 -7.60 -23.63
C ILE A 921 -20.67 -6.57 -24.02
N ASP A 922 -21.62 -6.95 -24.88
CA ASP A 922 -22.64 -6.02 -25.38
C ASP A 922 -23.62 -5.56 -24.30
N SER A 923 -24.07 -6.49 -23.45
CA SER A 923 -24.95 -6.26 -22.29
C SER A 923 -24.28 -5.34 -21.24
N CYS A 924 -23.04 -5.68 -20.84
CA CYS A 924 -22.27 -4.89 -19.88
C CYS A 924 -22.07 -3.45 -20.36
N LEU A 925 -21.66 -3.27 -21.63
CA LEU A 925 -21.45 -1.94 -22.18
C LEU A 925 -22.76 -1.14 -22.34
N GLN A 926 -23.89 -1.79 -22.63
CA GLN A 926 -25.21 -1.11 -22.61
C GLN A 926 -25.58 -0.61 -21.21
N MET A 927 -25.18 -1.30 -20.14
CA MET A 927 -25.37 -0.83 -18.77
C MET A 927 -24.37 0.28 -18.40
N CYS A 928 -23.11 0.20 -18.84
CA CYS A 928 -22.14 1.28 -18.69
C CYS A 928 -22.63 2.59 -19.33
N ASP A 929 -23.09 2.55 -20.58
CA ASP A 929 -23.68 3.71 -21.28
C ASP A 929 -24.92 4.28 -20.56
N LYS A 930 -25.68 3.42 -19.85
CA LYS A 930 -26.92 3.79 -19.12
C LYS A 930 -26.64 4.45 -17.77
N TYR A 931 -25.50 4.17 -17.14
CA TYR A 931 -25.19 4.60 -15.76
C TYR A 931 -23.95 5.48 -15.62
N ASP A 932 -23.21 5.75 -16.69
CA ASP A 932 -21.95 6.51 -16.68
C ASP A 932 -20.88 5.88 -15.76
N VAL A 933 -20.71 4.55 -15.89
CA VAL A 933 -19.71 3.76 -15.14
C VAL A 933 -18.80 3.00 -16.11
N GLN A 934 -17.51 2.91 -15.79
CA GLN A 934 -16.53 2.29 -16.70
C GLN A 934 -16.68 0.75 -16.77
N CYS A 935 -16.44 0.20 -17.96
CA CYS A 935 -16.21 -1.23 -18.17
C CYS A 935 -14.70 -1.50 -18.26
N MET A 936 -14.19 -2.44 -17.47
CA MET A 936 -12.84 -3.00 -17.64
C MET A 936 -12.95 -4.45 -18.10
N ILE A 937 -12.09 -4.88 -19.02
CA ILE A 937 -12.17 -6.21 -19.62
C ILE A 937 -10.84 -6.97 -19.56
N HIS A 938 -10.97 -8.25 -19.19
CA HIS A 938 -10.06 -9.35 -19.48
C HIS A 938 -10.74 -10.20 -20.56
N THR A 939 -10.14 -10.33 -21.74
CA THR A 939 -10.79 -10.92 -22.92
C THR A 939 -10.62 -12.45 -22.99
N ASP A 940 -11.28 -13.10 -23.95
CA ASP A 940 -11.28 -14.56 -24.13
C ASP A 940 -9.92 -15.06 -24.68
N THR A 941 -9.02 -15.51 -23.80
CA THR A 941 -7.67 -16.03 -24.20
C THR A 941 -7.80 -17.23 -25.12
N LEU A 942 -8.79 -18.09 -24.87
CA LEU A 942 -9.02 -19.34 -25.59
C LEU A 942 -9.53 -19.11 -27.02
N ASN A 943 -10.04 -17.90 -27.30
CA ASN A 943 -10.79 -17.55 -28.50
C ASN A 943 -12.06 -18.42 -28.68
N GLU A 944 -12.66 -18.90 -27.59
CA GLU A 944 -13.82 -19.82 -27.61
C GLU A 944 -15.04 -19.20 -28.33
N SER A 945 -15.30 -17.92 -28.09
CA SER A 945 -16.39 -17.17 -28.72
C SER A 945 -15.98 -16.42 -30.01
N GLY A 946 -14.69 -16.45 -30.37
CA GLY A 946 -14.11 -15.71 -31.49
C GLY A 946 -12.73 -15.13 -31.18
N PHE A 947 -12.08 -14.58 -32.20
CA PHE A 947 -10.80 -13.87 -32.07
C PHE A 947 -11.01 -12.40 -31.65
N VAL A 948 -9.90 -11.67 -31.50
CA VAL A 948 -9.90 -10.27 -31.06
C VAL A 948 -10.80 -9.38 -31.91
N GLU A 949 -10.93 -9.62 -33.23
CA GLU A 949 -11.85 -8.88 -34.10
C GLU A 949 -13.33 -9.01 -33.71
N GLN A 950 -13.77 -10.18 -33.23
CA GLN A 950 -15.16 -10.37 -32.80
C GLN A 950 -15.44 -9.62 -31.49
N THR A 951 -14.48 -9.62 -30.57
CA THR A 951 -14.52 -8.84 -29.32
C THR A 951 -14.52 -7.33 -29.60
N ILE A 952 -13.67 -6.86 -30.51
CA ILE A 952 -13.65 -5.46 -30.98
C ILE A 952 -15.00 -5.08 -31.62
N GLN A 953 -15.60 -5.96 -32.42
CA GLN A 953 -16.94 -5.73 -32.98
C GLN A 953 -18.03 -5.67 -31.91
N ALA A 954 -17.93 -6.47 -30.84
CA ALA A 954 -18.84 -6.44 -29.70
C ALA A 954 -18.75 -5.13 -28.89
N PHE A 955 -17.59 -4.47 -28.85
CA PHE A 955 -17.45 -3.13 -28.27
C PHE A 955 -18.33 -2.08 -28.97
N LYS A 956 -18.60 -2.25 -30.28
CA LYS A 956 -19.41 -1.31 -31.10
C LYS A 956 -18.93 0.15 -30.99
N ASN A 957 -17.62 0.36 -30.90
CA ASN A 957 -16.95 1.65 -30.69
C ASN A 957 -17.28 2.38 -29.36
N ARG A 958 -17.89 1.71 -28.37
CA ARG A 958 -18.09 2.27 -27.01
C ARG A 958 -16.78 2.27 -26.21
N THR A 959 -16.69 3.17 -25.24
CA THR A 959 -15.53 3.29 -24.35
C THR A 959 -15.32 2.00 -23.55
N ILE A 960 -14.08 1.49 -23.50
CA ILE A 960 -13.73 0.33 -22.67
C ILE A 960 -12.28 0.37 -22.20
N HIS A 961 -12.03 0.01 -20.95
CA HIS A 961 -10.68 -0.15 -20.39
C HIS A 961 -10.20 -1.60 -20.61
N THR A 962 -9.18 -1.81 -21.44
CA THR A 962 -8.53 -3.14 -21.54
C THR A 962 -7.44 -3.26 -20.49
N TYR A 963 -7.57 -4.21 -19.58
CA TYR A 963 -6.50 -4.56 -18.64
C TYR A 963 -5.43 -5.40 -19.33
N HIS A 964 -4.20 -5.37 -18.78
CA HIS A 964 -3.03 -6.15 -19.21
C HIS A 964 -2.98 -6.37 -20.73
N THR A 965 -3.04 -5.24 -21.47
CA THR A 965 -3.33 -5.20 -22.91
C THR A 965 -2.39 -6.08 -23.75
N GLU A 966 -1.17 -6.32 -23.28
CA GLU A 966 -0.19 -7.22 -23.92
C GLU A 966 -0.63 -8.70 -23.96
N GLY A 967 -1.38 -9.16 -22.94
CA GLY A 967 -2.04 -10.46 -22.92
C GLY A 967 -1.44 -11.55 -22.02
N ALA A 968 -0.27 -11.39 -21.41
CA ALA A 968 0.27 -12.37 -20.46
C ALA A 968 -0.61 -12.48 -19.20
N GLY A 969 -1.08 -11.35 -18.67
CA GLY A 969 -2.10 -11.29 -17.62
C GLY A 969 -3.43 -11.92 -18.07
N GLY A 970 -3.78 -11.76 -19.35
CA GLY A 970 -4.80 -12.53 -20.05
C GLY A 970 -5.46 -11.81 -21.22
N GLY A 971 -6.14 -12.56 -22.08
CA GLY A 971 -6.80 -12.07 -23.28
C GLY A 971 -6.35 -12.76 -24.57
N HIS A 972 -7.15 -12.57 -25.64
CA HIS A 972 -7.01 -13.25 -26.94
C HIS A 972 -5.56 -13.57 -27.33
N ALA A 973 -5.22 -14.86 -27.34
CA ALA A 973 -3.90 -15.31 -27.74
C ALA A 973 -3.83 -15.46 -29.27
N PRO A 974 -2.78 -14.92 -29.94
CA PRO A 974 -1.62 -14.22 -29.40
C PRO A 974 -1.72 -12.68 -29.38
N ASP A 975 -2.80 -12.09 -29.92
CA ASP A 975 -2.76 -10.74 -30.50
C ASP A 975 -3.73 -9.70 -29.90
N ILE A 976 -4.25 -9.94 -28.69
CA ILE A 976 -5.01 -8.96 -27.89
C ILE A 976 -4.38 -7.55 -27.88
N ILE A 977 -3.05 -7.46 -27.90
CA ILE A 977 -2.30 -6.19 -27.92
C ILE A 977 -2.71 -5.23 -29.06
N ARG A 978 -3.33 -5.73 -30.14
CA ARG A 978 -3.85 -4.92 -31.26
C ARG A 978 -4.96 -3.94 -30.85
N VAL A 979 -5.62 -4.12 -29.70
CA VAL A 979 -6.65 -3.17 -29.22
C VAL A 979 -6.12 -1.75 -28.97
N VAL A 980 -4.79 -1.55 -28.86
CA VAL A 980 -4.18 -0.20 -28.81
C VAL A 980 -4.40 0.63 -30.08
N GLU A 981 -4.78 0.01 -31.19
CA GLU A 981 -5.09 0.69 -32.46
C GLU A 981 -6.47 1.38 -32.43
N HIS A 982 -7.30 1.12 -31.43
CA HIS A 982 -8.71 1.53 -31.38
C HIS A 982 -8.96 2.73 -30.46
N ALA A 983 -9.44 3.83 -31.03
CA ALA A 983 -9.63 5.11 -30.33
C ALA A 983 -10.67 5.10 -29.19
N ASN A 984 -11.50 4.06 -29.08
CA ASN A 984 -12.46 3.85 -27.98
C ASN A 984 -11.91 2.97 -26.85
N VAL A 985 -10.68 2.46 -26.99
CA VAL A 985 -10.02 1.61 -25.98
C VAL A 985 -9.10 2.47 -25.12
N LEU A 986 -9.15 2.25 -23.81
CA LEU A 986 -8.26 2.84 -22.82
C LEU A 986 -7.31 1.75 -22.28
N PRO A 987 -6.15 1.51 -22.91
CA PRO A 987 -5.28 0.38 -22.58
C PRO A 987 -4.43 0.60 -21.33
N SER A 988 -4.34 -0.42 -20.48
CA SER A 988 -3.41 -0.50 -19.34
C SER A 988 -2.58 -1.78 -19.36
N SER A 989 -1.44 -1.71 -18.67
CA SER A 989 -0.59 -2.86 -18.39
C SER A 989 -0.49 -3.12 -16.89
N THR A 990 -0.47 -4.40 -16.52
CA THR A 990 -0.19 -4.84 -15.16
C THR A 990 1.32 -5.02 -14.97
N ASN A 991 1.79 -5.00 -13.72
CA ASN A 991 3.19 -4.63 -13.48
C ASN A 991 4.28 -5.73 -13.54
N PRO A 992 4.01 -7.06 -13.47
CA PRO A 992 5.12 -8.03 -13.51
C PRO A 992 5.85 -8.16 -14.84
N THR A 993 5.19 -7.93 -15.98
CA THR A 993 5.86 -7.92 -17.31
C THR A 993 6.79 -6.71 -17.47
N ARG A 994 6.75 -5.74 -16.55
CA ARG A 994 7.29 -4.39 -16.72
C ARG A 994 8.63 -4.18 -15.98
N PRO A 995 9.68 -3.66 -16.64
CA PRO A 995 9.94 -3.86 -18.07
C PRO A 995 10.28 -5.32 -18.38
N PHE A 996 10.45 -5.66 -19.67
CA PHE A 996 10.92 -6.99 -20.06
C PHE A 996 12.37 -7.22 -19.55
N THR A 997 12.60 -8.27 -18.77
CA THR A 997 13.92 -8.64 -18.21
C THR A 997 14.24 -10.12 -18.43
N MET A 998 15.50 -10.52 -18.15
CA MET A 998 15.99 -11.90 -18.27
C MET A 998 15.09 -12.96 -17.61
N ASN A 999 14.50 -12.64 -16.45
CA ASN A 999 13.72 -13.61 -15.67
C ASN A 999 12.21 -13.55 -15.97
N THR A 1000 11.76 -12.58 -16.78
CA THR A 1000 10.32 -12.29 -16.94
C THR A 1000 9.56 -13.48 -17.50
N LEU A 1001 10.09 -14.18 -18.51
CA LEU A 1001 9.41 -15.32 -19.13
C LEU A 1001 9.29 -16.52 -18.17
N ASP A 1002 10.39 -16.92 -17.54
CA ASP A 1002 10.42 -18.05 -16.60
C ASP A 1002 9.50 -17.81 -15.39
N GLU A 1003 9.48 -16.58 -14.87
CA GLU A 1003 8.57 -16.17 -13.79
C GLU A 1003 7.10 -16.30 -14.22
N HIS A 1004 6.75 -15.78 -15.40
CA HIS A 1004 5.35 -15.72 -15.83
C HIS A 1004 4.80 -17.08 -16.27
N LEU A 1005 5.64 -17.95 -16.85
CA LEU A 1005 5.22 -19.29 -17.24
C LEU A 1005 4.84 -20.13 -16.01
N ASP A 1006 5.68 -20.14 -14.96
CA ASP A 1006 5.37 -20.87 -13.73
C ASP A 1006 4.19 -20.24 -12.97
N MET A 1007 4.16 -18.90 -12.89
CA MET A 1007 3.07 -18.15 -12.24
C MET A 1007 1.71 -18.42 -12.89
N LEU A 1008 1.61 -18.36 -14.22
CA LEU A 1008 0.37 -18.63 -14.97
C LEU A 1008 -0.10 -20.07 -14.71
N MET A 1009 0.82 -21.05 -14.77
CA MET A 1009 0.46 -22.44 -14.52
C MET A 1009 -0.04 -22.68 -13.09
N VAL A 1010 0.56 -22.02 -12.09
CA VAL A 1010 0.07 -22.09 -10.70
C VAL A 1010 -1.29 -21.42 -10.53
N CYS A 1011 -1.49 -20.21 -11.08
CA CYS A 1011 -2.76 -19.47 -10.99
C CYS A 1011 -3.92 -20.24 -11.63
N HIS A 1012 -3.74 -20.70 -12.87
CA HIS A 1012 -4.76 -21.44 -13.63
C HIS A 1012 -4.83 -22.94 -13.30
N HIS A 1013 -4.06 -23.42 -12.30
CA HIS A 1013 -4.03 -24.81 -11.84
C HIS A 1013 -3.64 -25.82 -12.94
N LEU A 1014 -2.81 -25.40 -13.88
CA LEU A 1014 -2.38 -26.16 -15.05
C LEU A 1014 -1.31 -27.20 -14.71
N SER A 1015 -1.28 -28.28 -15.48
CA SER A 1015 -0.37 -29.41 -15.32
C SER A 1015 0.73 -29.41 -16.37
N LYS A 1016 1.99 -29.35 -15.93
CA LYS A 1016 3.18 -29.59 -16.80
C LYS A 1016 3.24 -31.01 -17.40
N ASN A 1017 2.29 -31.88 -17.06
CA ASN A 1017 2.13 -33.23 -17.62
C ASN A 1017 0.98 -33.34 -18.64
N ILE A 1018 0.32 -32.23 -19.00
CA ILE A 1018 -0.73 -32.16 -20.02
C ILE A 1018 -0.20 -31.25 -21.13
N ALA A 1019 -0.22 -31.72 -22.38
CA ALA A 1019 0.41 -31.01 -23.49
C ALA A 1019 -0.38 -29.75 -23.88
N GLU A 1020 -1.70 -29.83 -23.76
CA GLU A 1020 -2.67 -28.76 -23.99
C GLU A 1020 -2.51 -27.62 -22.97
N ASP A 1021 -2.32 -27.95 -21.70
CA ASP A 1021 -2.05 -27.01 -20.61
C ASP A 1021 -0.74 -26.23 -20.83
N VAL A 1022 0.33 -26.93 -21.26
CA VAL A 1022 1.62 -26.32 -21.59
C VAL A 1022 1.50 -25.45 -22.84
N ALA A 1023 0.85 -25.94 -23.90
CA ALA A 1023 0.65 -25.18 -25.14
C ALA A 1023 -0.19 -23.90 -24.91
N PHE A 1024 -1.19 -23.95 -24.02
CA PHE A 1024 -1.95 -22.77 -23.59
C PHE A 1024 -1.04 -21.76 -22.87
N ALA A 1025 -0.23 -22.22 -21.90
CA ALA A 1025 0.71 -21.37 -21.18
C ALA A 1025 1.76 -20.72 -22.10
N GLU A 1026 2.37 -21.49 -23.01
CA GLU A 1026 3.30 -21.00 -24.03
C GLU A 1026 2.63 -20.05 -25.04
N SER A 1027 1.35 -20.26 -25.39
CA SER A 1027 0.61 -19.33 -26.26
C SER A 1027 0.32 -17.97 -25.61
N ARG A 1028 0.31 -17.91 -24.27
CA ARG A 1028 0.00 -16.70 -23.49
C ARG A 1028 1.24 -15.94 -23.03
N ILE A 1029 2.32 -16.62 -22.63
CA ILE A 1029 3.57 -15.99 -22.18
C ILE A 1029 4.56 -15.88 -23.35
N ARG A 1030 4.59 -14.70 -24.00
CA ARG A 1030 5.31 -14.47 -25.26
C ARG A 1030 6.38 -13.39 -25.11
N ALA A 1031 7.59 -13.63 -25.60
CA ALA A 1031 8.68 -12.66 -25.52
C ALA A 1031 8.43 -11.41 -26.38
N GLU A 1032 7.78 -11.62 -27.52
CA GLU A 1032 7.56 -10.63 -28.58
C GLU A 1032 6.57 -9.55 -28.14
N THR A 1033 5.44 -9.94 -27.53
CA THR A 1033 4.43 -8.99 -27.05
C THR A 1033 4.87 -8.30 -25.77
N ILE A 1034 5.51 -9.00 -24.82
CA ILE A 1034 6.13 -8.40 -23.63
C ILE A 1034 7.23 -7.37 -24.00
N ALA A 1035 8.00 -7.61 -25.06
CA ALA A 1035 8.96 -6.66 -25.61
C ALA A 1035 8.29 -5.48 -26.36
N ALA A 1036 7.19 -5.73 -27.08
CA ALA A 1036 6.42 -4.68 -27.74
C ALA A 1036 5.76 -3.74 -26.72
N GLU A 1037 5.28 -4.26 -25.60
CA GLU A 1037 4.67 -3.52 -24.49
C GLU A 1037 5.62 -2.48 -23.87
N ASP A 1038 6.93 -2.78 -23.73
CA ASP A 1038 7.96 -1.79 -23.35
C ASP A 1038 7.94 -0.58 -24.29
N VAL A 1039 7.89 -0.82 -25.61
CA VAL A 1039 7.96 0.20 -26.65
C VAL A 1039 6.64 0.97 -26.76
N LEU A 1040 5.50 0.30 -26.67
CA LEU A 1040 4.17 0.91 -26.73
C LEU A 1040 3.90 1.83 -25.52
N HIS A 1041 4.44 1.52 -24.34
CA HIS A 1041 4.44 2.46 -23.22
C HIS A 1041 5.24 3.74 -23.51
N ASP A 1042 6.43 3.62 -24.10
CA ASP A 1042 7.35 4.74 -24.36
C ASP A 1042 6.88 5.64 -25.52
N LEU A 1043 6.21 5.03 -26.52
CA LEU A 1043 5.45 5.74 -27.55
C LEU A 1043 4.17 6.41 -27.00
N GLY A 1044 3.64 5.91 -25.89
CA GLY A 1044 2.38 6.39 -25.30
C GLY A 1044 1.11 5.73 -25.86
N ALA A 1045 1.24 4.64 -26.62
CA ALA A 1045 0.12 3.84 -27.11
C ALA A 1045 -0.53 2.98 -26.01
N ILE A 1046 0.22 2.60 -24.96
CA ILE A 1046 -0.36 2.09 -23.71
C ILE A 1046 -0.40 3.20 -22.67
N SER A 1047 -1.61 3.53 -22.25
CA SER A 1047 -1.96 4.76 -21.54
C SER A 1047 -1.80 4.67 -20.02
N MET A 1048 -1.90 3.48 -19.43
CA MET A 1048 -2.00 3.29 -17.98
C MET A 1048 -1.11 2.16 -17.45
N MET A 1049 -0.82 2.19 -16.15
CA MET A 1049 -0.09 1.18 -15.38
C MET A 1049 -0.89 0.84 -14.12
N SER A 1050 -1.06 -0.46 -13.84
CA SER A 1050 -1.78 -1.01 -12.69
C SER A 1050 -1.02 -2.18 -12.07
N SER A 1051 -1.49 -2.76 -10.96
CA SER A 1051 -0.78 -3.91 -10.36
C SER A 1051 -1.20 -5.29 -10.86
N ASP A 1052 -2.50 -5.63 -10.80
CA ASP A 1052 -3.07 -7.00 -10.71
C ASP A 1052 -2.88 -7.64 -9.31
N SER A 1053 -3.15 -6.88 -8.25
CA SER A 1053 -2.62 -7.15 -6.89
C SER A 1053 -2.86 -8.58 -6.36
N GLN A 1054 -1.77 -9.35 -6.23
CA GLN A 1054 -1.73 -10.77 -5.82
C GLN A 1054 -2.42 -11.75 -6.80
N ALA A 1055 -2.84 -11.32 -7.98
CA ALA A 1055 -3.50 -12.10 -9.02
C ALA A 1055 -2.72 -12.03 -10.35
N MET A 1056 -1.43 -12.37 -10.32
CA MET A 1056 -0.43 -12.02 -11.35
C MET A 1056 0.05 -10.56 -11.32
N GLY A 1057 0.18 -9.98 -10.11
CA GLY A 1057 0.55 -8.58 -9.92
C GLY A 1057 0.95 -8.16 -8.51
N ARG A 1058 1.54 -6.96 -8.37
CA ARG A 1058 2.21 -6.49 -7.12
C ARG A 1058 1.81 -5.06 -6.75
N CYS A 1059 0.92 -4.85 -5.78
CA CYS A 1059 0.39 -3.51 -5.44
C CYS A 1059 1.49 -2.47 -5.11
N GLY A 1060 2.51 -2.84 -4.33
CA GLY A 1060 3.63 -1.96 -3.96
C GLY A 1060 4.60 -1.57 -5.09
N GLU A 1061 4.43 -2.11 -6.31
CA GLU A 1061 5.41 -1.94 -7.39
C GLU A 1061 4.92 -1.10 -8.59
N VAL A 1062 3.67 -0.62 -8.63
CA VAL A 1062 3.13 0.12 -9.80
C VAL A 1062 4.01 1.33 -10.18
N ILE A 1063 4.39 2.14 -9.19
CA ILE A 1063 5.25 3.32 -9.39
C ILE A 1063 6.68 2.89 -9.77
N LEU A 1064 7.27 1.95 -9.03
CA LEU A 1064 8.61 1.40 -9.29
C LEU A 1064 8.75 0.87 -10.73
N ARG A 1065 7.77 0.10 -11.18
CA ARG A 1065 7.74 -0.57 -12.49
C ARG A 1065 7.52 0.42 -13.63
N THR A 1066 6.77 1.50 -13.38
CA THR A 1066 6.67 2.65 -14.30
C THR A 1066 8.05 3.26 -14.55
N TRP A 1067 8.78 3.61 -13.48
CA TRP A 1067 10.09 4.27 -13.62
C TRP A 1067 11.18 3.35 -14.17
N ASN A 1068 11.18 2.07 -13.82
CA ASN A 1068 12.06 1.07 -14.42
C ASN A 1068 11.80 0.90 -15.93
N THR A 1069 10.54 1.01 -16.38
CA THR A 1069 10.19 0.92 -17.80
C THR A 1069 10.63 2.16 -18.59
N ALA A 1070 10.48 3.37 -18.02
CA ALA A 1070 11.00 4.60 -18.61
C ALA A 1070 12.54 4.60 -18.69
N HIS A 1071 13.19 4.13 -17.62
CA HIS A 1071 14.65 3.99 -17.50
C HIS A 1071 15.22 3.06 -18.59
N LYS A 1072 14.71 1.82 -18.69
CA LYS A 1072 15.14 0.85 -19.70
C LYS A 1072 14.93 1.38 -21.12
N ASN A 1073 13.77 1.99 -21.39
CA ASN A 1073 13.51 2.57 -22.71
C ASN A 1073 14.50 3.69 -23.05
N LYS A 1074 14.88 4.54 -22.09
CA LYS A 1074 15.95 5.52 -22.31
C LYS A 1074 17.29 4.87 -22.63
N GLU A 1075 17.68 3.80 -21.93
CA GLU A 1075 18.94 3.09 -22.19
C GLU A 1075 18.98 2.43 -23.58
N GLN A 1076 17.87 1.85 -24.01
CA GLN A 1076 17.81 1.06 -25.26
C GLN A 1076 17.40 1.88 -26.49
N ARG A 1077 16.67 2.99 -26.31
CA ARG A 1077 16.10 3.80 -27.40
C ARG A 1077 16.62 5.24 -27.45
N GLY A 1078 17.35 5.70 -26.43
CA GLY A 1078 17.79 7.09 -26.30
C GLY A 1078 16.70 8.04 -25.78
N PRO A 1079 16.86 9.37 -25.90
CA PRO A 1079 15.79 10.33 -25.60
C PRO A 1079 14.57 10.10 -26.51
N LEU A 1080 13.40 10.59 -26.09
CA LEU A 1080 12.25 10.70 -27.00
C LEU A 1080 12.50 11.83 -28.01
N PRO A 1081 11.87 11.81 -29.21
CA PRO A 1081 11.93 12.92 -30.17
C PRO A 1081 11.53 14.27 -29.55
N GLU A 1082 10.60 14.26 -28.61
CA GLU A 1082 10.13 15.43 -27.87
C GLU A 1082 11.12 15.92 -26.77
N ASP A 1083 12.08 15.08 -26.37
CA ASP A 1083 13.17 15.39 -25.41
C ASP A 1083 14.53 15.60 -26.12
N GLU A 1084 14.65 15.30 -27.42
CA GLU A 1084 15.91 15.34 -28.16
C GLU A 1084 16.52 16.76 -28.19
N GLY A 1085 17.85 16.84 -28.00
CA GLY A 1085 18.57 18.11 -27.90
C GLY A 1085 18.30 18.93 -26.64
N THR A 1086 17.28 18.61 -25.83
CA THR A 1086 16.96 19.36 -24.61
C THR A 1086 17.98 19.11 -23.49
N GLY A 1087 18.59 17.93 -23.43
CA GLY A 1087 19.45 17.51 -22.31
C GLY A 1087 18.68 17.21 -21.02
N ALA A 1088 17.40 16.88 -21.11
CA ALA A 1088 16.54 16.37 -20.04
C ALA A 1088 15.58 15.30 -20.61
N ASP A 1089 14.79 14.67 -19.75
CA ASP A 1089 13.77 13.67 -20.10
C ASP A 1089 12.36 14.12 -19.67
N ASN A 1090 12.11 15.44 -19.62
CA ASN A 1090 10.90 16.02 -19.06
C ASN A 1090 9.63 15.47 -19.72
N PHE A 1091 9.65 15.28 -21.03
CA PHE A 1091 8.50 14.81 -21.78
C PHE A 1091 8.28 13.30 -21.57
N ARG A 1092 9.34 12.47 -21.54
CA ARG A 1092 9.25 11.07 -21.11
C ARG A 1092 8.70 10.97 -19.68
N VAL A 1093 9.23 11.75 -18.75
CA VAL A 1093 8.79 11.73 -17.34
C VAL A 1093 7.31 12.10 -17.21
N LYS A 1094 6.84 13.12 -17.95
CA LYS A 1094 5.40 13.45 -18.06
C LYS A 1094 4.58 12.30 -18.67
N ARG A 1095 5.01 11.71 -19.79
CA ARG A 1095 4.34 10.57 -20.45
C ARG A 1095 4.23 9.34 -19.55
N TYR A 1096 5.16 9.15 -18.60
CA TYR A 1096 5.16 8.01 -17.68
C TYR A 1096 4.42 8.29 -16.36
N ILE A 1097 4.54 9.47 -15.73
CA ILE A 1097 3.79 9.75 -14.49
C ILE A 1097 2.27 9.70 -14.72
N SER A 1098 1.79 10.20 -15.87
CA SER A 1098 0.37 10.12 -16.23
C SER A 1098 -0.21 8.71 -16.18
N LYS A 1099 0.61 7.67 -16.41
CA LYS A 1099 0.16 6.28 -16.48
C LYS A 1099 -0.36 5.75 -15.15
N TYR A 1100 0.09 6.28 -14.01
CA TYR A 1100 -0.38 5.90 -12.68
C TYR A 1100 -1.05 7.05 -11.91
N THR A 1101 -1.17 8.25 -12.47
CA THR A 1101 -1.84 9.40 -11.83
C THR A 1101 -3.09 9.82 -12.58
N ILE A 1102 -2.97 10.61 -13.66
CA ILE A 1102 -4.12 11.27 -14.29
C ILE A 1102 -4.87 10.35 -15.28
N ASN A 1103 -4.18 9.47 -16.00
CA ASN A 1103 -4.84 8.59 -16.98
C ASN A 1103 -5.78 7.57 -16.31
N PRO A 1104 -5.39 6.90 -15.20
CA PRO A 1104 -6.32 6.08 -14.41
C PRO A 1104 -7.51 6.90 -13.88
N ALA A 1105 -7.26 8.12 -13.40
CA ALA A 1105 -8.31 9.00 -12.90
C ALA A 1105 -9.30 9.43 -14.01
N ILE A 1106 -8.83 9.70 -15.23
CA ILE A 1106 -9.68 10.01 -16.39
C ILE A 1106 -10.47 8.76 -16.80
N ALA A 1107 -9.81 7.61 -16.93
CA ALA A 1107 -10.44 6.37 -17.38
C ALA A 1107 -11.55 5.87 -16.43
N GLN A 1108 -11.51 6.25 -15.15
CA GLN A 1108 -12.51 5.89 -14.14
C GLN A 1108 -13.44 7.06 -13.74
N GLY A 1109 -13.43 8.20 -14.47
CA GLY A 1109 -14.28 9.37 -14.20
C GLY A 1109 -13.89 10.24 -12.99
N MET A 1110 -12.87 9.85 -12.24
CA MET A 1110 -12.44 10.45 -10.96
C MET A 1110 -11.45 11.63 -11.10
N ALA A 1111 -11.03 11.97 -12.32
CA ALA A 1111 -10.05 13.05 -12.60
C ALA A 1111 -10.46 14.44 -12.13
N HIS A 1112 -11.74 14.65 -11.79
CA HIS A 1112 -12.25 15.89 -11.20
C HIS A 1112 -11.95 16.01 -9.69
N LEU A 1113 -11.55 14.92 -9.02
CA LEU A 1113 -11.18 14.88 -7.60
C LEU A 1113 -9.70 14.59 -7.37
N ILE A 1114 -9.10 13.70 -8.18
CA ILE A 1114 -7.77 13.11 -7.94
C ILE A 1114 -6.93 13.00 -9.23
N GLY A 1115 -5.70 12.49 -9.11
CA GLY A 1115 -4.85 12.09 -10.24
C GLY A 1115 -3.82 13.13 -10.69
N SER A 1116 -3.74 14.31 -10.08
CA SER A 1116 -2.73 15.33 -10.41
C SER A 1116 -2.64 16.42 -9.34
N ILE A 1117 -1.53 17.17 -9.34
CA ILE A 1117 -1.34 18.35 -8.48
C ILE A 1117 -1.96 19.57 -9.18
N GLU A 1118 -3.28 19.72 -9.07
CA GLU A 1118 -4.05 20.83 -9.65
C GLU A 1118 -4.98 21.47 -8.61
N VAL A 1119 -5.21 22.78 -8.71
CA VAL A 1119 -6.10 23.52 -7.79
C VAL A 1119 -7.55 23.02 -7.92
N GLY A 1120 -8.21 22.82 -6.78
CA GLY A 1120 -9.55 22.26 -6.67
C GLY A 1120 -9.59 20.74 -6.44
N LYS A 1121 -8.47 20.02 -6.63
CA LYS A 1121 -8.38 18.57 -6.36
C LYS A 1121 -8.04 18.27 -4.90
N VAL A 1122 -8.38 17.07 -4.45
CA VAL A 1122 -8.04 16.58 -3.11
C VAL A 1122 -6.51 16.56 -2.95
N ALA A 1123 -6.00 17.01 -1.80
CA ALA A 1123 -4.57 17.07 -1.50
C ALA A 1123 -4.02 15.68 -1.13
N ASP A 1124 -4.12 14.74 -2.07
CA ASP A 1124 -3.48 13.43 -2.06
C ASP A 1124 -2.09 13.55 -2.71
N LEU A 1125 -1.08 13.78 -1.86
CA LEU A 1125 0.28 14.14 -2.27
C LEU A 1125 1.29 13.13 -1.72
N VAL A 1126 2.35 12.86 -2.49
CA VAL A 1126 3.44 11.98 -2.09
C VAL A 1126 4.76 12.72 -2.18
N ILE A 1127 5.53 12.69 -1.10
CA ILE A 1127 6.76 13.47 -0.93
C ILE A 1127 7.94 12.51 -0.93
N TRP A 1128 8.86 12.72 -1.87
CA TRP A 1128 10.00 11.86 -2.13
C TRP A 1128 11.31 12.59 -1.81
N HIS A 1129 12.30 11.87 -1.31
CA HIS A 1129 13.69 12.32 -1.45
C HIS A 1129 14.15 12.01 -2.89
N PRO A 1130 14.88 12.91 -3.59
CA PRO A 1130 15.30 12.65 -4.97
C PRO A 1130 16.04 11.32 -5.17
N SER A 1131 16.80 10.86 -4.16
CA SER A 1131 17.53 9.59 -4.22
C SER A 1131 16.66 8.33 -4.06
N SER A 1132 15.43 8.46 -3.54
CA SER A 1132 14.47 7.36 -3.34
C SER A 1132 13.19 7.52 -4.19
N PHE A 1133 13.18 8.50 -5.09
CA PHE A 1133 12.07 8.78 -5.98
C PHE A 1133 11.68 7.53 -6.78
N GLY A 1134 10.37 7.26 -6.82
CA GLY A 1134 9.81 6.09 -7.50
C GLY A 1134 10.03 4.75 -6.79
N THR A 1135 10.77 4.70 -5.68
CA THR A 1135 11.04 3.45 -4.93
C THR A 1135 10.46 3.47 -3.52
N LYS A 1136 10.68 4.56 -2.75
CA LYS A 1136 10.21 4.71 -1.38
C LYS A 1136 9.94 6.20 -1.08
N PRO A 1137 8.68 6.60 -0.81
CA PRO A 1137 8.36 7.95 -0.42
C PRO A 1137 8.77 8.21 1.04
N THR A 1138 8.97 9.48 1.38
CA THR A 1138 9.22 9.92 2.76
C THR A 1138 7.93 10.19 3.52
N GLN A 1139 6.89 10.68 2.84
CA GLN A 1139 5.55 10.93 3.39
C GLN A 1139 4.48 10.73 2.30
N VAL A 1140 3.30 10.27 2.71
CA VAL A 1140 2.08 10.15 1.89
C VAL A 1140 0.94 10.86 2.62
N LEU A 1141 0.28 11.78 1.91
CA LEU A 1141 -0.86 12.55 2.38
C LEU A 1141 -2.15 12.02 1.75
N LYS A 1142 -3.23 12.02 2.53
CA LYS A 1142 -4.61 11.90 2.07
C LYS A 1142 -5.38 13.13 2.52
N SER A 1143 -6.06 13.81 1.60
CA SER A 1143 -6.86 15.00 1.92
C SER A 1143 -6.07 16.00 2.81
N GLY A 1144 -4.80 16.24 2.47
CA GLY A 1144 -3.90 17.14 3.19
C GLY A 1144 -3.27 16.60 4.48
N THR A 1145 -3.74 15.47 5.02
CA THR A 1145 -3.24 14.87 6.26
C THR A 1145 -2.23 13.76 5.96
N ILE A 1146 -1.09 13.73 6.66
CA ILE A 1146 -0.10 12.65 6.53
C ILE A 1146 -0.69 11.35 7.09
N VAL A 1147 -0.78 10.30 6.28
CA VAL A 1147 -1.32 8.98 6.67
C VAL A 1147 -0.26 7.88 6.73
N ALA A 1148 0.84 8.04 6.00
CA ALA A 1148 2.01 7.15 6.09
C ALA A 1148 3.31 7.98 5.95
N ALA A 1149 4.35 7.62 6.68
CA ALA A 1149 5.64 8.31 6.65
C ALA A 1149 6.80 7.38 7.07
N GLN A 1150 7.99 7.63 6.54
CA GLN A 1150 9.21 6.97 7.00
C GLN A 1150 9.67 7.59 8.33
N MET A 1151 9.17 7.05 9.43
CA MET A 1151 9.50 7.49 10.79
C MET A 1151 10.67 6.71 11.40
N VAL A 1152 11.43 7.35 12.30
CA VAL A 1152 12.54 6.76 13.05
C VAL A 1152 12.20 6.80 14.55
N PHE A 1153 12.32 5.67 15.24
CA PHE A 1153 12.11 5.39 16.67
C PHE A 1153 10.98 6.17 17.38
N HIS A 1154 9.94 5.44 17.82
CA HIS A 1154 8.80 5.96 18.61
C HIS A 1154 9.15 6.74 19.90
N THR A 1155 10.39 6.64 20.40
CA THR A 1155 10.87 7.32 21.62
C THR A 1155 11.49 8.70 21.40
N THR A 1156 11.79 9.09 20.16
CA THR A 1156 12.61 10.27 19.88
C THR A 1156 11.94 11.57 20.33
N PHE A 1157 12.56 12.27 21.29
CA PHE A 1157 12.25 13.62 21.80
C PHE A 1157 10.87 13.92 22.45
N LEU A 1158 9.76 13.24 22.12
CA LEU A 1158 8.43 13.69 22.58
C LEU A 1158 8.23 13.67 24.11
N ALA A 1159 8.99 12.85 24.83
CA ALA A 1159 8.93 12.72 26.29
C ALA A 1159 9.29 14.02 27.06
N LEU A 1160 10.04 14.95 26.43
CA LEU A 1160 10.44 16.22 27.03
C LEU A 1160 9.24 17.16 27.30
N TYR A 1161 8.19 17.08 26.49
CA TYR A 1161 6.94 17.82 26.70
C TYR A 1161 6.04 17.20 27.78
N LEU A 1162 6.00 15.87 27.88
CA LEU A 1162 5.19 15.19 28.90
C LEU A 1162 5.75 15.35 30.32
N ASN A 1163 7.07 15.31 30.49
CA ASN A 1163 7.69 15.53 31.81
C ASN A 1163 7.56 16.98 32.31
N THR A 1164 7.59 17.99 31.43
CA THR A 1164 7.34 19.38 31.84
C THR A 1164 5.89 19.58 32.30
N TRP A 1165 4.92 18.93 31.64
CA TRP A 1165 3.52 18.93 32.10
C TRP A 1165 3.30 18.21 33.42
N LEU A 1166 3.92 17.05 33.67
CA LEU A 1166 3.82 16.38 34.97
C LEU A 1166 4.43 17.24 36.10
N THR A 1167 5.60 17.83 35.85
CA THR A 1167 6.30 18.65 36.87
C THR A 1167 5.49 19.90 37.27
N LEU A 1168 4.72 20.48 36.34
CA LEU A 1168 3.81 21.60 36.60
C LEU A 1168 2.49 21.21 37.27
N LEU A 1169 2.19 19.90 37.40
CA LEU A 1169 1.01 19.37 38.09
C LEU A 1169 1.33 18.78 39.47
N THR A 1170 2.60 18.85 39.90
CA THR A 1170 3.07 18.38 41.23
C THR A 1170 3.81 19.48 42.01
N GLY A 1171 3.45 20.75 41.80
CA GLY A 1171 3.98 21.93 42.50
C GLY A 1171 2.87 22.77 43.12
#